data_AF-A0A6G7ST96-F1
#
_entry.id   AF-A0A6G7ST96-F1
#
_cell.length_a   1.000
_cell.length_b   1.000
_cell.length_c   1.000
_cell.angle_alpha   90.00
_cell.angle_beta   90.00
_cell.angle_gamma   90.00
#
_symmetry.space_group_name_H-M   'P 1'
#
loop_
_entity.id
_entity.type
_entity.pdbx_description
1 polymer ?
#
loop_
_entity_poly.entity_id
_entity_poly.type
_entity_poly.pdbx_seq_one_letter_code
_entity_poly.pdbx_strand_id
1 'polypeptide(L)'
;MPPVPALPVWSRRGFLAASTAGALGLAAGPAHATPGAAAPAADEFATLRRRWCELTLGTGFDPAAPPYAAALQETGALASTFQASMRPAAGSLWPDCRYDPPSGITQSYSRLHTMAQAYAQPGTGRTGDPGLAEALVTGLGHLEATVYNTATTRYGNWWEWQIGSPRLLLDTVALLDERLPGGLGDALRGRCLAAVDHFVPDTLLGDYTGTSTGANRVDLCRVVALRGVLGRAPGKIALARDALSPVFPYVTKGDGLHADGSFIQHTWVAYSGTYGYVLLDGLGRLFTLLGGSSWRITDPARQIIFDSVERAWAPLLHNGLMMDLVNGRAISRGYLRSDERHVLRSDHYHGHALIAAVALLARSASSAERDRWHGMIKGWIARDRTLPVLTDRQYTVADLARLHAIAASSAAPAPEPVGHRLFPAMDRAVHRRPGWAAGLAMASDRITYYENGNGENPRGWHTGAGMLSWWGADFGGDQYTDAFWPTVDPYRLPGTTVSTKRLADNEGGGWGEPKPAARWVGGTTDGTFAAIGQDLRGLSSTLTARKSWFALADCVVCLGAGITARDGVPAETVVDNRCLGESGTAALTVDGVPQPGTLGEPLAFRRAHWAHLAGHGGWVFPGGAPLKALREARTGSWHDINSTSSPQPFTRRYLTLWHDHGTDPTDAGYAYLLMPGATARTLAARAADRRWLTVLANDAGRQAIAVDPLGVTAANFWRAGGAGPLASSGPASVLVRERPSGWPAGRGRTARLCLAAPDRSGDTLEITWSRPVRAVLAHDPAIEVLATGRALRLRLTPGTSCATHTCTVRLR
;
A
#
# COMPACT_ATOMS: atom_id res chain seq x y z
N MET A 1 -23.97 -3.78 7.90
CA MET A 1 -24.91 -3.27 6.88
C MET A 1 -26.17 -2.79 7.59
N PRO A 2 -26.65 -1.56 7.39
CA PRO A 2 -28.07 -1.28 7.59
C PRO A 2 -28.86 -1.74 6.35
N PRO A 3 -30.11 -2.21 6.51
CA PRO A 3 -30.91 -2.77 5.43
C PRO A 3 -31.45 -1.65 4.52
N VAL A 4 -31.39 -1.88 3.20
CA VAL A 4 -32.06 -1.06 2.19
C VAL A 4 -33.54 -1.43 2.18
N PRO A 5 -34.47 -0.46 2.18
CA PRO A 5 -35.90 -0.74 2.17
C PRO A 5 -36.35 -1.22 0.79
N ALA A 6 -37.06 -2.34 0.78
CA ALA A 6 -37.89 -2.78 -0.34
C ALA A 6 -39.23 -2.03 -0.33
N LEU A 7 -39.87 -1.94 -1.50
CA LEU A 7 -41.30 -2.17 -1.82
C LEU A 7 -41.66 -1.47 -3.16
N PRO A 8 -42.80 -1.78 -3.82
CA PRO A 8 -43.14 -2.97 -4.62
C PRO A 8 -43.58 -2.51 -6.06
N VAL A 9 -43.96 -3.31 -7.05
CA VAL A 9 -45.12 -4.22 -7.19
C VAL A 9 -44.97 -4.82 -8.60
N TRP A 10 -45.05 -6.14 -8.77
CA TRP A 10 -45.73 -6.75 -9.92
C TRP A 10 -46.77 -7.72 -9.36
N SER A 11 -47.95 -7.74 -10.00
CA SER A 11 -49.21 -8.23 -9.44
C SER A 11 -49.46 -9.72 -9.68
N ARG A 12 -50.32 -10.27 -8.82
CA ARG A 12 -50.86 -11.62 -8.81
C ARG A 12 -51.65 -11.95 -10.10
N ARG A 13 -50.99 -12.43 -11.15
CA ARG A 13 -51.55 -13.26 -12.23
C ARG A 13 -50.41 -13.78 -13.10
N GLY A 14 -50.10 -15.07 -13.00
CA GLY A 14 -49.11 -15.71 -13.87
C GLY A 14 -48.24 -16.79 -13.23
N PHE A 15 -48.67 -17.42 -12.15
CA PHE A 15 -47.96 -18.55 -11.55
C PHE A 15 -48.95 -19.71 -11.35
N LEU A 16 -48.71 -20.81 -12.09
CA LEU A 16 -49.39 -22.14 -12.09
C LEU A 16 -50.47 -22.40 -13.15
N ALA A 17 -50.03 -22.86 -14.33
CA ALA A 17 -50.61 -23.88 -15.22
C ALA A 17 -49.62 -24.02 -16.40
N ALA A 18 -49.19 -25.17 -16.92
CA ALA A 18 -49.57 -26.55 -16.79
C ALA A 18 -48.37 -27.43 -17.20
N SER A 19 -48.27 -28.61 -16.61
CA SER A 19 -47.46 -29.72 -17.11
C SER A 19 -48.38 -30.75 -17.79
N THR A 20 -47.82 -31.52 -18.73
CA THR A 20 -48.30 -32.77 -19.37
C THR A 20 -49.18 -32.67 -20.62
N ALA A 21 -48.63 -33.08 -21.77
CA ALA A 21 -48.91 -34.36 -22.46
C ALA A 21 -48.71 -34.25 -23.99
N GLY A 22 -47.92 -35.16 -24.57
CA GLY A 22 -47.74 -35.33 -26.01
C GLY A 22 -46.62 -36.31 -26.33
N ALA A 23 -46.94 -37.60 -26.31
CA ALA A 23 -46.06 -38.71 -26.68
C ALA A 23 -46.47 -39.32 -28.02
N LEU A 24 -45.50 -40.00 -28.68
CA LEU A 24 -45.51 -40.90 -29.87
C LEU A 24 -44.65 -40.33 -31.01
N GLY A 25 -43.65 -40.99 -31.59
CA GLY A 25 -42.94 -42.26 -31.39
C GLY A 25 -41.68 -42.21 -32.30
N LEU A 26 -40.57 -42.86 -31.99
CA LEU A 26 -40.19 -44.13 -32.60
C LEU A 26 -38.92 -44.71 -31.93
N ALA A 27 -38.91 -46.03 -31.88
CA ALA A 27 -37.95 -46.90 -31.22
C ALA A 27 -36.55 -46.90 -31.83
N ALA A 28 -35.53 -46.94 -30.97
CA ALA A 28 -34.31 -47.73 -31.17
C ALA A 28 -33.75 -48.12 -29.79
N GLY A 29 -33.65 -49.44 -29.54
CA GLY A 29 -33.16 -50.02 -28.29
C GLY A 29 -31.63 -49.91 -28.10
N PRO A 30 -31.12 -50.41 -26.97
CA PRO A 30 -29.86 -49.97 -26.39
C PRO A 30 -28.65 -50.67 -27.03
N ALA A 31 -27.74 -49.89 -27.61
CA ALA A 31 -26.40 -50.39 -27.86
C ALA A 31 -25.65 -50.43 -26.52
N HIS A 32 -25.31 -51.63 -26.07
CA HIS A 32 -24.33 -51.84 -25.01
C HIS A 32 -23.03 -51.14 -25.40
N ALA A 33 -22.77 -49.98 -24.81
CA ALA A 33 -21.43 -49.41 -24.81
C ALA A 33 -20.58 -50.32 -23.92
N THR A 34 -19.66 -51.04 -24.56
CA THR A 34 -18.48 -51.61 -23.92
C THR A 34 -17.90 -50.58 -22.94
N PRO A 35 -17.38 -51.00 -21.76
CA PRO A 35 -16.64 -50.10 -20.92
C PRO A 35 -15.44 -49.62 -21.73
N GLY A 36 -15.55 -48.41 -22.27
CA GLY A 36 -14.45 -47.73 -22.93
C GLY A 36 -13.31 -47.74 -21.94
N ALA A 37 -12.15 -48.24 -22.38
CA ALA A 37 -10.91 -48.18 -21.64
C ALA A 37 -10.82 -46.82 -20.96
N ALA A 38 -10.70 -46.82 -19.63
CA ALA A 38 -10.53 -45.61 -18.84
C ALA A 38 -9.48 -44.75 -19.54
N ALA A 39 -9.86 -43.54 -19.96
CA ALA A 39 -8.89 -42.56 -20.42
C ALA A 39 -7.77 -42.50 -19.37
N PRO A 40 -6.49 -42.60 -19.77
CA PRO A 40 -5.41 -42.55 -18.80
C PRO A 40 -5.60 -41.28 -17.97
N ALA A 41 -5.62 -41.43 -16.64
CA ALA A 41 -5.77 -40.29 -15.73
C ALA A 41 -4.84 -39.17 -16.21
N ALA A 42 -5.43 -38.04 -16.63
CA ALA A 42 -4.68 -36.98 -17.29
C ALA A 42 -3.48 -36.58 -16.42
N ASP A 43 -2.31 -36.41 -17.04
CA ASP A 43 -1.10 -36.04 -16.32
C ASP A 43 -1.27 -34.67 -15.66
N GLU A 44 -1.63 -34.69 -14.38
CA GLU A 44 -1.98 -33.51 -13.60
C GLU A 44 -0.79 -32.55 -13.51
N PHE A 45 0.44 -33.08 -13.42
CA PHE A 45 1.67 -32.28 -13.42
C PHE A 45 1.86 -31.52 -14.73
N ALA A 46 1.64 -32.17 -15.88
CA ALA A 46 1.71 -31.49 -17.18
C ALA A 46 0.63 -30.40 -17.31
N THR A 47 -0.56 -30.64 -16.76
CA THR A 47 -1.64 -29.63 -16.74
C THR A 47 -1.27 -28.42 -15.88
N LEU A 48 -0.68 -28.65 -14.70
CA LEU A 48 -0.19 -27.57 -13.84
C LEU A 48 0.97 -26.80 -14.49
N ARG A 49 1.91 -27.48 -15.15
CA ARG A 49 3.01 -26.82 -15.89
C ARG A 49 2.49 -25.93 -17.02
N ARG A 50 1.56 -26.42 -17.84
CA ARG A 50 0.91 -25.63 -18.90
C ARG A 50 0.22 -24.40 -18.34
N ARG A 51 -0.56 -24.57 -17.27
CA ARG A 51 -1.23 -23.45 -16.59
C ARG A 51 -0.23 -22.43 -16.05
N TRP A 52 0.91 -22.86 -15.52
CA TRP A 52 1.98 -21.96 -15.12
C TRP A 52 2.55 -21.18 -16.30
N CYS A 53 2.81 -21.85 -17.42
CA CYS A 53 3.26 -21.19 -18.65
C CYS A 53 2.24 -20.16 -19.14
N GLU A 54 0.95 -20.46 -19.11
CA GLU A 54 -0.12 -19.49 -19.46
C GLU A 54 -0.16 -18.29 -18.52
N LEU A 55 0.04 -18.50 -17.21
CA LEU A 55 0.12 -17.41 -16.22
C LEU A 55 1.29 -16.47 -16.49
N THR A 56 2.41 -17.02 -16.95
CA THR A 56 3.65 -16.28 -17.24
C THR A 56 3.63 -15.61 -18.61
N LEU A 57 3.16 -16.30 -19.65
CA LEU A 57 3.21 -15.84 -21.04
C LEU A 57 1.95 -15.09 -21.50
N GLY A 58 0.84 -15.23 -20.78
CA GLY A 58 -0.45 -14.67 -21.16
C GLY A 58 -1.17 -15.51 -22.23
N THR A 59 -2.48 -15.28 -22.36
CA THR A 59 -3.36 -15.95 -23.33
C THR A 59 -4.43 -14.97 -23.79
N GLY A 60 -5.01 -15.19 -24.97
CA GLY A 60 -6.20 -14.45 -25.42
C GLY A 60 -5.93 -13.00 -25.81
N PHE A 61 -4.74 -12.70 -26.33
CA PHE A 61 -4.37 -11.41 -26.88
C PHE A 61 -3.89 -11.57 -28.33
N ASP A 62 -3.99 -10.51 -29.13
CA ASP A 62 -3.38 -10.44 -30.47
C ASP A 62 -1.92 -9.95 -30.35
N PRO A 63 -0.91 -10.78 -30.67
CA PRO A 63 0.50 -10.40 -30.58
C PRO A 63 0.89 -9.22 -31.46
N ALA A 64 0.14 -8.93 -32.52
CA ALA A 64 0.41 -7.82 -33.43
C ALA A 64 -0.22 -6.50 -32.99
N ALA A 65 -1.17 -6.52 -32.05
CA ALA A 65 -1.86 -5.33 -31.58
C ALA A 65 -1.05 -4.56 -30.51
N PRO A 66 -1.12 -3.23 -30.48
CA PRO A 66 -0.60 -2.45 -29.34
C PRO A 66 -1.48 -2.69 -28.09
N PRO A 67 -0.90 -2.71 -26.87
CA PRO A 67 0.52 -2.55 -26.56
C PRO A 67 1.36 -3.84 -26.62
N TYR A 68 0.75 -4.99 -26.93
CA TYR A 68 1.41 -6.31 -26.89
C TYR A 68 2.60 -6.39 -27.84
N ALA A 69 2.45 -5.92 -29.08
CA ALA A 69 3.51 -5.95 -30.08
C ALA A 69 4.79 -5.25 -29.59
N ALA A 70 4.65 -4.07 -28.98
CA ALA A 70 5.79 -3.33 -28.45
C ALA A 70 6.48 -4.07 -27.29
N ALA A 71 5.69 -4.63 -26.36
CA ALA A 71 6.22 -5.40 -25.24
C ALA A 71 6.95 -6.68 -25.68
N LEU A 72 6.45 -7.35 -26.72
CA LEU A 72 7.07 -8.55 -27.31
C LEU A 72 8.35 -8.22 -28.07
N GLN A 73 8.34 -7.14 -28.86
CA GLN A 73 9.52 -6.65 -29.58
C GLN A 73 10.63 -6.24 -28.60
N GLU A 74 10.30 -5.52 -27.54
CA GLU A 74 11.25 -5.16 -26.49
C GLU A 74 11.87 -6.41 -25.83
N THR A 75 11.03 -7.42 -25.52
CA THR A 75 11.49 -8.70 -24.96
C THR A 75 12.46 -9.43 -25.90
N GLY A 76 12.17 -9.45 -27.20
CA GLY A 76 13.05 -10.02 -28.22
C GLY A 76 14.37 -9.27 -28.41
N ALA A 77 14.33 -7.93 -28.35
CA ALA A 77 15.51 -7.09 -28.43
C ALA A 77 16.45 -7.33 -27.22
N LEU A 78 15.88 -7.35 -26.00
CA LEU A 78 16.64 -7.67 -24.78
C LEU A 78 17.25 -9.07 -24.84
N ALA A 79 16.48 -10.09 -25.25
CA ALA A 79 16.99 -11.44 -25.40
C ALA A 79 18.16 -11.52 -26.39
N SER A 80 18.09 -10.79 -27.49
CA SER A 80 19.18 -10.70 -28.48
C SER A 80 20.45 -10.10 -27.86
N THR A 81 20.31 -9.00 -27.11
CA THR A 81 21.42 -8.35 -26.40
C THR A 81 22.04 -9.28 -25.35
N PHE A 82 21.22 -9.98 -24.57
CA PHE A 82 21.72 -10.90 -23.55
C PHE A 82 22.42 -12.10 -24.17
N GLN A 83 21.85 -12.71 -25.22
CA GLN A 83 22.49 -13.80 -25.94
C GLN A 83 23.87 -13.38 -26.49
N ALA A 84 23.95 -12.21 -27.14
CA ALA A 84 25.19 -11.70 -27.73
C ALA A 84 26.29 -11.38 -26.70
N SER A 85 25.90 -10.97 -25.49
CA SER A 85 26.81 -10.57 -24.41
C SER A 85 27.10 -11.66 -23.38
N MET A 86 26.45 -12.83 -23.48
CA MET A 86 26.66 -13.95 -22.55
C MET A 86 28.09 -14.49 -22.70
N ARG A 87 28.85 -14.51 -21.60
CA ARG A 87 30.25 -14.95 -21.55
C ARG A 87 30.45 -15.82 -20.31
N PRO A 88 30.12 -17.12 -20.37
CA PRO A 88 30.30 -18.04 -19.25
C PRO A 88 31.75 -18.01 -18.74
N ALA A 89 31.93 -17.66 -17.47
CA ALA A 89 33.21 -17.62 -16.77
C ALA A 89 33.05 -18.15 -15.33
N ALA A 90 34.15 -18.43 -14.64
CA ALA A 90 34.09 -19.05 -13.31
C ALA A 90 33.28 -18.26 -12.27
N GLY A 91 33.30 -16.92 -12.33
CA GLY A 91 32.62 -16.04 -11.37
C GLY A 91 31.42 -15.26 -11.91
N SER A 92 30.99 -15.53 -13.15
CA SER A 92 29.88 -14.84 -13.79
C SER A 92 29.34 -15.57 -15.03
N LEU A 93 28.06 -15.34 -15.37
CA LEU A 93 27.49 -15.75 -16.67
C LEU A 93 27.49 -14.58 -17.68
N TRP A 94 27.30 -13.36 -17.18
CA TRP A 94 27.56 -12.12 -17.90
C TRP A 94 28.64 -11.31 -17.18
N PRO A 95 29.54 -10.62 -17.89
CA PRO A 95 30.66 -9.91 -17.27
C PRO A 95 30.29 -8.91 -16.16
N ASP A 96 29.11 -8.30 -16.26
CA ASP A 96 28.56 -7.33 -15.33
C ASP A 96 27.72 -7.95 -14.18
N CYS A 97 27.46 -9.26 -14.25
CA CYS A 97 26.70 -10.02 -13.25
C CYS A 97 27.62 -10.95 -12.47
N ARG A 98 28.50 -10.39 -11.64
CA ARG A 98 29.36 -11.19 -10.75
C ARG A 98 28.54 -11.95 -9.71
N TYR A 99 28.92 -13.18 -9.40
CA TYR A 99 28.17 -14.01 -8.44
C TYR A 99 28.26 -13.50 -6.99
N ASP A 100 29.30 -12.73 -6.64
CA ASP A 100 29.41 -12.02 -5.37
C ASP A 100 29.40 -10.50 -5.62
N PRO A 101 28.39 -9.74 -5.14
CA PRO A 101 27.27 -10.20 -4.30
C PRO A 101 26.26 -11.10 -5.04
N PRO A 102 25.49 -11.94 -4.32
CA PRO A 102 24.58 -12.94 -4.91
C PRO A 102 23.45 -12.35 -5.76
N SER A 103 23.23 -11.04 -5.73
CA SER A 103 22.31 -10.35 -6.66
C SER A 103 22.70 -10.55 -8.13
N GLY A 104 23.99 -10.77 -8.45
CA GLY A 104 24.39 -11.08 -9.83
C GLY A 104 23.99 -12.49 -10.29
N ILE A 105 23.77 -13.43 -9.36
CA ILE A 105 23.19 -14.75 -9.67
C ILE A 105 21.73 -14.57 -10.09
N THR A 106 20.96 -13.85 -9.29
CA THR A 106 19.55 -13.54 -9.60
C THR A 106 19.42 -12.74 -10.90
N GLN A 107 20.30 -11.76 -11.14
CA GLN A 107 20.31 -11.01 -12.40
C GLN A 107 20.60 -11.92 -13.59
N SER A 108 21.50 -12.90 -13.45
CA SER A 108 21.79 -13.89 -14.50
C SER A 108 20.55 -14.74 -14.82
N TYR A 109 19.83 -15.22 -13.80
CA TYR A 109 18.57 -15.92 -14.01
C TYR A 109 17.46 -15.03 -14.60
N SER A 110 17.45 -13.73 -14.28
CA SER A 110 16.50 -12.76 -14.85
C SER A 110 16.71 -12.60 -16.36
N ARG A 111 17.97 -12.49 -16.80
CA ARG A 111 18.33 -12.45 -18.23
C ARG A 111 17.97 -13.75 -18.96
N LEU A 112 18.29 -14.91 -18.35
CA LEU A 112 17.87 -16.22 -18.89
C LEU A 112 16.36 -16.35 -18.98
N HIS A 113 15.61 -15.86 -17.99
CA HIS A 113 14.16 -15.88 -18.02
C HIS A 113 13.60 -15.02 -19.17
N THR A 114 14.16 -13.81 -19.36
CA THR A 114 13.80 -12.94 -20.49
C THR A 114 14.08 -13.62 -21.84
N MET A 115 15.23 -14.29 -21.98
CA MET A 115 15.57 -15.08 -23.16
C MET A 115 14.57 -16.23 -23.39
N ALA A 116 14.15 -16.92 -22.33
CA ALA A 116 13.16 -18.01 -22.44
C ALA A 116 11.76 -17.49 -22.80
N GLN A 117 11.36 -16.32 -22.30
CA GLN A 117 10.13 -15.64 -22.73
C GLN A 117 10.20 -15.30 -24.22
N ALA A 118 11.32 -14.72 -24.69
CA ALA A 118 11.52 -14.39 -26.09
C ALA A 118 11.44 -15.64 -27.00
N TYR A 119 12.00 -16.76 -26.56
CA TYR A 119 11.91 -18.05 -27.26
C TYR A 119 10.47 -18.59 -27.31
N ALA A 120 9.71 -18.44 -26.21
CA ALA A 120 8.41 -19.08 -26.02
C ALA A 120 7.21 -18.29 -26.56
N GLN A 121 7.33 -16.96 -26.72
CA GLN A 121 6.23 -16.07 -27.10
C GLN A 121 6.25 -15.72 -28.58
N PRO A 122 5.07 -15.60 -29.23
CA PRO A 122 4.99 -15.13 -30.61
C PRO A 122 5.40 -13.65 -30.72
N GLY A 123 5.79 -13.20 -31.91
CA GLY A 123 6.01 -11.78 -32.20
C GLY A 123 7.28 -11.16 -31.61
N THR A 124 8.13 -11.95 -30.95
CA THR A 124 9.40 -11.49 -30.36
C THR A 124 10.54 -11.37 -31.38
N GLY A 125 10.36 -11.92 -32.59
CA GLY A 125 11.44 -12.11 -33.56
C GLY A 125 12.44 -13.22 -33.17
N ARG A 126 12.26 -13.87 -32.02
CA ARG A 126 13.12 -14.95 -31.49
C ARG A 126 12.36 -16.24 -31.16
N THR A 127 11.07 -16.30 -31.49
CA THR A 127 10.21 -17.46 -31.27
C THR A 127 10.83 -18.72 -31.87
N GLY A 128 11.10 -19.73 -31.06
CA GLY A 128 11.65 -21.00 -31.54
C GLY A 128 13.09 -20.96 -32.07
N ASP A 129 13.84 -19.87 -31.89
CA ASP A 129 15.23 -19.72 -32.38
C ASP A 129 16.16 -20.79 -31.77
N PRO A 130 16.75 -21.71 -32.58
CA PRO A 130 17.62 -22.78 -32.06
C PRO A 130 18.88 -22.28 -31.37
N GLY A 131 19.48 -21.18 -31.84
CA GLY A 131 20.67 -20.60 -31.21
C GLY A 131 20.35 -20.00 -29.84
N LEU A 132 19.14 -19.46 -29.68
CA LEU A 132 18.66 -18.98 -28.38
C LEU A 132 18.39 -20.14 -27.41
N ALA A 133 17.83 -21.24 -27.92
CA ALA A 133 17.65 -22.47 -27.14
C ALA A 133 18.99 -23.04 -26.63
N GLU A 134 20.01 -23.12 -27.48
CA GLU A 134 21.35 -23.57 -27.10
C GLU A 134 21.96 -22.67 -26.02
N ALA A 135 21.85 -21.35 -26.18
CA ALA A 135 22.32 -20.39 -25.20
C ALA A 135 21.62 -20.52 -23.84
N LEU A 136 20.30 -20.77 -23.83
CA LEU A 136 19.52 -21.00 -22.61
C LEU A 136 19.98 -22.25 -21.86
N VAL A 137 20.15 -23.38 -22.57
CA VAL A 137 20.64 -24.64 -21.98
C VAL A 137 22.06 -24.46 -21.46
N THR A 138 22.92 -23.79 -22.22
CA THR A 138 24.30 -23.49 -21.82
C THR A 138 24.36 -22.62 -20.56
N GLY A 139 23.57 -21.54 -20.51
CA GLY A 139 23.55 -20.63 -19.36
C GLY A 139 23.02 -21.30 -18.08
N LEU A 140 21.94 -22.08 -18.19
CA LEU A 140 21.42 -22.85 -17.06
C LEU A 140 22.44 -23.89 -16.57
N GLY A 141 23.05 -24.64 -17.49
CA GLY A 141 24.09 -25.62 -17.17
C GLY A 141 25.31 -24.97 -16.51
N HIS A 142 25.70 -23.78 -16.96
CA HIS A 142 26.84 -23.04 -16.39
C HIS A 142 26.56 -22.54 -14.97
N LEU A 143 25.41 -21.90 -14.72
CA LEU A 143 25.04 -21.44 -13.38
C LEU A 143 24.93 -22.60 -12.40
N GLU A 144 24.33 -23.71 -12.84
CA GLU A 144 24.28 -24.93 -12.05
C GLU A 144 25.70 -25.44 -11.76
N ALA A 145 26.55 -25.64 -12.76
CA ALA A 145 27.90 -26.15 -12.56
C ALA A 145 28.81 -25.24 -11.71
N THR A 146 28.60 -23.92 -11.70
CA THR A 146 29.54 -22.96 -11.09
C THR A 146 29.11 -22.36 -9.76
N VAL A 147 27.81 -22.13 -9.53
CA VAL A 147 27.38 -21.36 -8.35
C VAL A 147 26.08 -21.86 -7.71
N TYR A 148 25.03 -22.15 -8.48
CA TYR A 148 23.72 -22.50 -7.93
C TYR A 148 23.53 -24.03 -7.98
N ASN A 149 24.29 -24.74 -7.15
CA ASN A 149 24.26 -26.20 -7.00
C ASN A 149 24.32 -26.64 -5.53
N THR A 150 24.27 -27.95 -5.32
CA THR A 150 24.25 -28.60 -4.01
C THR A 150 25.58 -28.56 -3.25
N ALA A 151 26.69 -28.20 -3.91
CA ALA A 151 28.00 -28.07 -3.25
C ALA A 151 28.25 -26.66 -2.69
N THR A 152 27.51 -25.65 -3.18
CA THR A 152 27.70 -24.26 -2.76
C THR A 152 27.11 -24.00 -1.38
N THR A 153 27.92 -23.43 -0.49
CA THR A 153 27.43 -22.80 0.75
C THR A 153 27.00 -21.37 0.47
N ARG A 154 25.81 -21.01 0.97
CA ARG A 154 25.23 -19.68 0.77
C ARG A 154 26.10 -18.57 1.36
N TYR A 155 26.22 -17.45 0.64
CA TYR A 155 26.84 -16.20 1.11
C TYR A 155 25.99 -14.98 0.77
N GLY A 156 26.26 -13.85 1.44
CA GLY A 156 25.54 -12.59 1.21
C GLY A 156 24.04 -12.67 1.54
N ASN A 157 23.23 -11.93 0.79
CA ASN A 157 21.79 -11.82 1.03
C ASN A 157 21.07 -13.17 0.79
N TRP A 158 20.44 -13.71 1.82
CA TRP A 158 19.73 -14.99 1.77
C TRP A 158 18.62 -15.02 0.71
N TRP A 159 17.96 -13.88 0.48
CA TRP A 159 16.81 -13.76 -0.41
C TRP A 159 17.17 -14.15 -1.85
N GLU A 160 18.37 -13.81 -2.29
CA GLU A 160 18.85 -14.12 -3.66
C GLU A 160 18.88 -15.63 -3.91
N TRP A 161 19.27 -16.41 -2.90
CA TRP A 161 19.42 -17.86 -3.01
C TRP A 161 18.11 -18.62 -2.84
N GLN A 162 17.20 -18.10 -2.02
CA GLN A 162 16.01 -18.84 -1.59
C GLN A 162 14.73 -18.36 -2.27
N ILE A 163 14.73 -17.16 -2.84
CA ILE A 163 13.56 -16.55 -3.48
C ILE A 163 13.92 -16.06 -4.89
N GLY A 164 14.87 -15.13 -5.01
CA GLY A 164 15.20 -14.46 -6.28
C GLY A 164 15.57 -15.43 -7.40
N SER A 165 16.70 -16.12 -7.24
CA SER A 165 17.23 -17.09 -8.20
C SER A 165 16.30 -18.30 -8.44
N PRO A 166 15.80 -19.03 -7.41
CA PRO A 166 15.02 -20.24 -7.65
C PRO A 166 13.67 -19.97 -8.32
N ARG A 167 13.01 -18.83 -8.07
CA ARG A 167 11.77 -18.48 -8.78
C ARG A 167 12.03 -18.37 -10.28
N LEU A 168 13.05 -17.60 -10.67
CA LEU A 168 13.41 -17.37 -12.08
C LEU A 168 13.94 -18.63 -12.76
N LEU A 169 14.72 -19.44 -12.04
CA LEU A 169 15.17 -20.76 -12.51
C LEU A 169 13.96 -21.65 -12.84
N LEU A 170 13.03 -21.83 -11.90
CA LEU A 170 11.89 -22.72 -12.09
C LEU A 170 10.93 -22.21 -13.17
N ASP A 171 10.72 -20.90 -13.26
CA ASP A 171 9.93 -20.30 -14.35
C ASP A 171 10.56 -20.59 -15.71
N THR A 172 11.89 -20.45 -15.81
CA THR A 172 12.65 -20.75 -17.03
C THR A 172 12.57 -22.23 -17.40
N VAL A 173 12.78 -23.14 -16.43
CA VAL A 173 12.67 -24.59 -16.64
C VAL A 173 11.26 -24.96 -17.10
N ALA A 174 10.21 -24.37 -16.52
CA ALA A 174 8.83 -24.63 -16.93
C ALA A 174 8.56 -24.25 -18.39
N LEU A 175 9.06 -23.09 -18.83
CA LEU A 175 8.93 -22.65 -20.22
C LEU A 175 9.69 -23.58 -21.18
N LEU A 176 10.91 -23.96 -20.83
CA LEU A 176 11.76 -24.82 -21.67
C LEU A 176 11.21 -26.25 -21.77
N ASP A 177 10.73 -26.83 -20.67
CA ASP A 177 10.08 -28.15 -20.69
C ASP A 177 8.81 -28.19 -21.55
N GLU A 178 8.11 -27.06 -21.70
CA GLU A 178 6.89 -26.96 -22.49
C GLU A 178 7.15 -26.58 -23.96
N ARG A 179 8.27 -25.92 -24.28
CA ARG A 179 8.52 -25.33 -25.60
C ARG A 179 9.69 -25.94 -26.37
N LEU A 180 10.68 -26.53 -25.71
CA LEU A 180 11.77 -27.22 -26.41
C LEU A 180 11.27 -28.57 -26.96
N PRO A 181 11.68 -28.95 -28.18
CA PRO A 181 11.50 -30.32 -28.66
C PRO A 181 12.18 -31.31 -27.69
N GLY A 182 11.39 -32.13 -26.99
CA GLY A 182 11.90 -33.08 -25.98
C GLY A 182 12.15 -32.50 -24.58
N GLY A 183 11.85 -31.22 -24.34
CA GLY A 183 12.03 -30.54 -23.05
C GLY A 183 13.49 -30.20 -22.72
N LEU A 184 13.78 -29.78 -21.49
CA LEU A 184 15.13 -29.36 -21.06
C LEU A 184 16.15 -30.51 -20.97
N GLY A 185 15.67 -31.76 -21.00
CA GLY A 185 16.45 -32.96 -20.72
C GLY A 185 16.48 -33.31 -19.23
N ASP A 186 16.24 -34.59 -18.92
CA ASP A 186 16.03 -35.08 -17.56
C ASP A 186 17.23 -34.84 -16.62
N ALA A 187 18.46 -34.95 -17.15
CA ALA A 187 19.67 -34.81 -16.36
C ALA A 187 19.89 -33.36 -15.86
N LEU A 188 19.80 -32.36 -16.74
CA LEU A 188 19.95 -30.95 -16.34
C LEU A 188 18.78 -30.52 -15.45
N ARG A 189 17.55 -30.87 -15.82
CA ARG A 189 16.37 -30.61 -14.99
C ARG A 189 16.54 -31.18 -13.58
N GLY A 190 16.96 -32.44 -13.46
CA GLY A 190 17.19 -33.09 -12.17
C GLY A 190 18.19 -32.32 -11.28
N ARG A 191 19.32 -31.89 -11.84
CA ARG A 191 20.34 -31.11 -11.10
C ARG A 191 19.84 -29.73 -10.68
N CYS A 192 19.14 -29.01 -11.56
CA CYS A 192 18.52 -27.73 -11.21
C CYS A 192 17.50 -27.88 -10.07
N LEU A 193 16.65 -28.91 -10.11
CA LEU A 193 15.67 -29.16 -9.03
C LEU A 193 16.35 -29.58 -7.72
N ALA A 194 17.46 -30.31 -7.79
CA ALA A 194 18.26 -30.65 -6.60
C ALA A 194 18.92 -29.41 -5.98
N ALA A 195 19.41 -28.47 -6.79
CA ALA A 195 19.91 -27.18 -6.30
C ALA A 195 18.83 -26.39 -5.56
N VAL A 196 17.59 -26.37 -6.08
CA VAL A 196 16.46 -25.73 -5.39
C VAL A 196 16.19 -26.39 -4.03
N ASP A 197 16.21 -27.72 -3.93
CA ASP A 197 16.02 -28.40 -2.64
C ASP A 197 17.15 -28.11 -1.63
N HIS A 198 18.37 -27.91 -2.11
CA HIS A 198 19.51 -27.57 -1.25
C HIS A 198 19.35 -26.19 -0.61
N PHE A 199 18.98 -25.17 -1.40
CA PHE A 199 18.80 -23.82 -0.88
C PHE A 199 17.43 -23.59 -0.24
N VAL A 200 16.42 -24.36 -0.64
CA VAL A 200 15.04 -24.28 -0.15
C VAL A 200 14.58 -25.66 0.37
N PRO A 201 15.19 -26.16 1.46
CA PRO A 201 14.76 -27.41 2.07
C PRO A 201 13.39 -27.28 2.71
N ASP A 202 12.70 -28.42 2.89
CA ASP A 202 11.34 -28.48 3.44
C ASP A 202 11.23 -27.82 4.81
N THR A 203 12.31 -27.82 5.60
CA THR A 203 12.38 -27.19 6.93
C THR A 203 12.13 -25.68 6.90
N LEU A 204 12.39 -24.99 5.79
CA LEU A 204 12.05 -23.57 5.66
C LEU A 204 10.53 -23.30 5.61
N LEU A 205 9.74 -24.31 5.25
CA LEU A 205 8.28 -24.23 5.22
C LEU A 205 7.62 -24.83 6.47
N GLY A 206 8.41 -25.28 7.45
CA GLY A 206 7.95 -25.67 8.78
C GLY A 206 7.51 -24.43 9.58
N ASP A 207 8.32 -24.03 10.55
CA ASP A 207 7.98 -22.96 11.48
C ASP A 207 7.74 -21.60 10.78
N TYR A 208 6.63 -20.95 11.13
CA TYR A 208 6.27 -19.63 10.62
C TYR A 208 7.00 -18.52 11.38
N THR A 209 8.31 -18.39 11.14
CA THR A 209 9.20 -17.49 11.88
C THR A 209 10.37 -17.01 11.01
N GLY A 210 11.11 -16.01 11.51
CA GLY A 210 12.32 -15.49 10.89
C GLY A 210 12.08 -15.01 9.45
N THR A 211 12.77 -15.63 8.50
CA THR A 211 12.67 -15.28 7.07
C THR A 211 11.47 -15.94 6.37
N SER A 212 10.66 -16.75 7.06
CA SER A 212 9.56 -17.52 6.49
C SER A 212 8.20 -17.10 7.04
N THR A 213 7.91 -15.79 6.95
CA THR A 213 6.63 -15.15 7.30
C THR A 213 6.12 -14.29 6.14
N GLY A 214 4.85 -13.89 6.19
CA GLY A 214 4.25 -12.93 5.25
C GLY A 214 4.54 -13.22 3.78
N ALA A 215 5.02 -12.20 3.06
CA ALA A 215 5.33 -12.34 1.63
C ALA A 215 6.46 -13.36 1.35
N ASN A 216 7.46 -13.45 2.24
CA ASN A 216 8.56 -14.39 2.08
C ASN A 216 8.06 -15.84 2.15
N ARG A 217 7.12 -16.15 3.05
CA ARG A 217 6.50 -17.49 3.12
C ARG A 217 5.81 -17.84 1.80
N VAL A 218 5.04 -16.91 1.23
CA VAL A 218 4.33 -17.12 -0.04
C VAL A 218 5.31 -17.36 -1.19
N ASP A 219 6.41 -16.61 -1.24
CA ASP A 219 7.45 -16.79 -2.24
C ASP A 219 8.17 -18.13 -2.13
N LEU A 220 8.50 -18.57 -0.92
CA LEU A 220 9.05 -19.90 -0.66
C LEU A 220 8.06 -20.99 -1.08
N CYS A 221 6.76 -20.82 -0.79
CA CYS A 221 5.72 -21.75 -1.25
C CYS A 221 5.62 -21.79 -2.78
N ARG A 222 5.77 -20.66 -3.47
CA ARG A 222 5.82 -20.62 -4.94
C ARG A 222 6.97 -21.47 -5.48
N VAL A 223 8.17 -21.29 -4.92
CA VAL A 223 9.35 -22.07 -5.30
C VAL A 223 9.09 -23.57 -5.10
N VAL A 224 8.65 -23.98 -3.92
CA VAL A 224 8.47 -25.41 -3.60
C VAL A 224 7.31 -26.02 -4.38
N ALA A 225 6.20 -25.30 -4.60
CA ALA A 225 5.09 -25.77 -5.43
C ALA A 225 5.53 -26.02 -6.87
N LEU A 226 6.25 -25.08 -7.48
CA LEU A 226 6.69 -25.21 -8.87
C LEU A 226 7.79 -26.26 -9.04
N ARG A 227 8.70 -26.39 -8.06
CA ARG A 227 9.65 -27.52 -7.95
C ARG A 227 8.93 -28.86 -7.85
N GLY A 228 7.79 -28.90 -7.16
CA GLY A 228 6.93 -30.08 -7.07
C GLY A 228 6.27 -30.43 -8.40
N VAL A 229 5.77 -29.43 -9.12
CA VAL A 229 5.19 -29.60 -10.47
C VAL A 229 6.22 -30.14 -11.46
N LEU A 230 7.39 -29.48 -11.56
CA LEU A 230 8.43 -29.84 -12.53
C LEU A 230 9.15 -31.15 -12.19
N GLY A 231 9.28 -31.45 -10.90
CA GLY A 231 9.86 -32.70 -10.41
C GLY A 231 8.88 -33.85 -10.27
N ARG A 232 7.60 -33.67 -10.62
CA ARG A 232 6.51 -34.64 -10.42
C ARG A 232 6.46 -35.17 -8.97
N ALA A 233 6.70 -34.29 -8.00
CA ALA A 233 6.83 -34.60 -6.58
C ALA A 233 5.57 -34.13 -5.82
N PRO A 234 4.54 -34.97 -5.67
CA PRO A 234 3.25 -34.57 -5.08
C PRO A 234 3.38 -34.07 -3.63
N GLY A 235 4.33 -34.62 -2.87
CA GLY A 235 4.60 -34.20 -1.49
C GLY A 235 5.09 -32.75 -1.38
N LYS A 236 5.89 -32.27 -2.35
CA LYS A 236 6.35 -30.87 -2.39
C LYS A 236 5.21 -29.90 -2.66
N ILE A 237 4.28 -30.27 -3.55
CA ILE A 237 3.08 -29.45 -3.84
C ILE A 237 2.17 -29.40 -2.61
N ALA A 238 1.94 -30.53 -1.95
CA ALA A 238 1.16 -30.59 -0.71
C ALA A 238 1.79 -29.74 0.41
N LEU A 239 3.11 -29.87 0.62
CA LEU A 239 3.83 -29.05 1.59
C LEU A 239 3.67 -27.55 1.31
N ALA A 240 3.87 -27.12 0.05
CA ALA A 240 3.71 -25.72 -0.32
C ALA A 240 2.27 -25.22 -0.13
N ARG A 241 1.26 -26.04 -0.47
CA ARG A 241 -0.17 -25.72 -0.23
C ARG A 241 -0.43 -25.50 1.25
N ASP A 242 0.00 -26.44 2.09
CA ASP A 242 -0.29 -26.43 3.53
C ASP A 242 0.50 -25.33 4.26
N ALA A 243 1.71 -25.04 3.81
CA ALA A 243 2.57 -23.99 4.36
C ALA A 243 2.05 -22.56 4.09
N LEU A 244 1.02 -22.38 3.26
CA LEU A 244 0.31 -21.11 3.10
C LEU A 244 -0.70 -20.82 4.22
N SER A 245 -1.25 -21.85 4.87
CA SER A 245 -2.31 -21.68 5.89
C SER A 245 -1.95 -20.68 7.00
N PRO A 246 -0.71 -20.65 7.54
CA PRO A 246 -0.32 -19.66 8.55
C PRO A 246 -0.29 -18.20 8.06
N VAL A 247 -0.32 -17.95 6.74
CA VAL A 247 -0.31 -16.60 6.16
C VAL A 247 -1.69 -15.93 6.24
N PHE A 248 -2.78 -16.72 6.29
CA PHE A 248 -4.15 -16.20 6.16
C PHE A 248 -4.73 -15.54 7.41
N PRO A 249 -4.53 -16.06 8.64
CA PRO A 249 -5.13 -15.49 9.83
C PRO A 249 -4.68 -14.06 10.09
N TYR A 250 -5.57 -13.27 10.69
CA TYR A 250 -5.16 -11.97 11.22
C TYR A 250 -4.15 -12.14 12.35
N VAL A 251 -3.14 -11.27 12.37
CA VAL A 251 -2.20 -11.13 13.48
C VAL A 251 -2.55 -9.93 14.36
N THR A 252 -2.02 -9.89 15.58
CA THR A 252 -2.16 -8.76 16.51
C THR A 252 -0.84 -8.04 16.79
N LYS A 253 0.28 -8.60 16.31
CA LYS A 253 1.63 -8.07 16.41
C LYS A 253 2.51 -8.65 15.30
N GLY A 254 3.56 -7.93 14.91
CA GLY A 254 4.51 -8.39 13.92
C GLY A 254 3.93 -8.52 12.51
N ASP A 255 4.58 -9.38 11.72
CA ASP A 255 4.31 -9.57 10.29
C ASP A 255 2.92 -10.12 10.02
N GLY A 256 2.27 -9.60 8.98
CA GLY A 256 1.02 -10.10 8.45
C GLY A 256 -0.09 -9.05 8.41
N LEU A 257 -1.29 -9.54 8.09
CA LEU A 257 -2.49 -8.73 8.00
C LEU A 257 -3.14 -8.59 9.39
N HIS A 258 -3.50 -7.37 9.76
CA HIS A 258 -4.24 -7.08 11.00
C HIS A 258 -5.73 -6.88 10.68
N ALA A 259 -6.60 -7.10 11.66
CA ALA A 259 -8.05 -7.03 11.48
C ALA A 259 -8.55 -5.62 11.06
N ASP A 260 -7.78 -4.57 11.35
CA ASP A 260 -8.06 -3.20 10.93
C ASP A 260 -7.64 -2.90 9.47
N GLY A 261 -7.09 -3.88 8.76
CA GLY A 261 -6.58 -3.75 7.40
C GLY A 261 -5.12 -3.28 7.32
N SER A 262 -4.43 -3.12 8.45
CA SER A 262 -2.99 -2.86 8.45
C SER A 262 -2.23 -4.07 7.93
N PHE A 263 -1.17 -3.84 7.14
CA PHE A 263 -0.24 -4.88 6.75
C PHE A 263 1.17 -4.48 7.17
N ILE A 264 1.80 -5.35 7.96
CA ILE A 264 3.14 -5.12 8.52
C ILE A 264 4.07 -6.20 7.98
N GLN A 265 5.30 -5.80 7.66
CA GLN A 265 6.40 -6.72 7.40
C GLN A 265 7.66 -6.19 8.10
N HIS A 266 8.65 -7.06 8.32
CA HIS A 266 9.87 -6.77 9.06
C HIS A 266 9.57 -6.30 10.49
N THR A 267 8.55 -6.94 11.07
CA THR A 267 8.01 -6.80 12.42
C THR A 267 7.38 -5.44 12.74
N TRP A 268 7.93 -4.33 12.21
CA TRP A 268 7.64 -2.97 12.65
C TRP A 268 7.36 -1.97 11.51
N VAL A 269 7.33 -2.41 10.25
CA VAL A 269 7.22 -1.50 9.09
C VAL A 269 5.85 -1.62 8.44
N ALA A 270 5.18 -0.48 8.23
CA ALA A 270 3.94 -0.41 7.45
C ALA A 270 4.25 -0.70 5.97
N TYR A 271 3.77 -1.83 5.44
CA TYR A 271 4.34 -2.40 4.21
C TYR A 271 3.35 -2.89 3.15
N SER A 272 2.09 -2.48 3.26
CA SER A 272 1.01 -2.85 2.33
C SER A 272 1.38 -2.66 0.85
N GLY A 273 2.14 -1.62 0.53
CA GLY A 273 2.38 -1.17 -0.83
C GLY A 273 3.51 -1.88 -1.58
N THR A 274 4.33 -2.70 -0.91
CA THR A 274 5.31 -3.56 -1.59
C THR A 274 5.25 -5.02 -1.15
N TYR A 275 5.68 -5.35 0.07
CA TYR A 275 5.54 -6.73 0.59
C TYR A 275 4.09 -7.20 0.56
N GLY A 276 3.14 -6.29 0.83
CA GLY A 276 1.71 -6.61 0.73
C GLY A 276 1.27 -6.99 -0.69
N TYR A 277 1.71 -6.28 -1.74
CA TYR A 277 1.38 -6.72 -3.10
C TYR A 277 2.12 -8.00 -3.49
N VAL A 278 3.37 -8.19 -3.06
CA VAL A 278 4.13 -9.44 -3.33
C VAL A 278 3.37 -10.64 -2.78
N LEU A 279 2.83 -10.52 -1.56
CA LEU A 279 1.95 -11.53 -0.97
C LEU A 279 0.72 -11.78 -1.84
N LEU A 280 0.02 -10.73 -2.30
CA LEU A 280 -1.19 -10.89 -3.12
C LEU A 280 -0.90 -11.49 -4.50
N ASP A 281 0.19 -11.09 -5.17
CA ASP A 281 0.61 -11.67 -6.46
C ASP A 281 0.93 -13.16 -6.29
N GLY A 282 1.74 -13.50 -5.30
CA GLY A 282 2.11 -14.89 -5.02
C GLY A 282 0.90 -15.77 -4.69
N LEU A 283 -0.03 -15.28 -3.85
CA LEU A 283 -1.28 -15.99 -3.54
C LEU A 283 -2.19 -16.09 -4.77
N GLY A 284 -2.34 -15.03 -5.56
CA GLY A 284 -3.13 -15.05 -6.79
C GLY A 284 -2.60 -16.07 -7.80
N ARG A 285 -1.27 -16.16 -7.95
CA ARG A 285 -0.59 -17.17 -8.77
C ARG A 285 -0.85 -18.59 -8.25
N LEU A 286 -0.65 -18.84 -6.96
CA LEU A 286 -0.81 -20.18 -6.37
C LEU A 286 -2.28 -20.63 -6.33
N PHE A 287 -3.22 -19.73 -6.04
CA PHE A 287 -4.65 -20.03 -6.06
C PHE A 287 -5.11 -20.39 -7.47
N THR A 288 -4.60 -19.68 -8.48
CA THR A 288 -4.90 -19.98 -9.89
C THR A 288 -4.21 -21.26 -10.35
N LEU A 289 -2.92 -21.43 -10.04
CA LEU A 289 -2.13 -22.61 -10.40
C LEU A 289 -2.77 -23.88 -9.86
N LEU A 290 -3.11 -23.92 -8.57
CA LEU A 290 -3.66 -25.10 -7.90
C LEU A 290 -5.20 -25.21 -8.03
N GLY A 291 -5.85 -24.24 -8.68
CA GLY A 291 -7.30 -24.22 -8.86
C GLY A 291 -7.82 -25.46 -9.62
N GLY A 292 -8.69 -26.24 -9.00
CA GLY A 292 -9.27 -27.44 -9.64
C GLY A 292 -8.30 -28.62 -9.78
N SER A 293 -7.13 -28.59 -9.15
CA SER A 293 -6.24 -29.75 -9.00
C SER A 293 -6.49 -30.46 -7.65
N SER A 294 -5.91 -31.64 -7.49
CA SER A 294 -5.81 -32.42 -6.25
C SER A 294 -5.16 -31.64 -5.10
N TRP A 295 -4.37 -30.60 -5.42
CA TRP A 295 -3.72 -29.72 -4.45
C TRP A 295 -4.38 -28.35 -4.32
N ARG A 296 -5.63 -28.21 -4.75
CA ARG A 296 -6.39 -26.96 -4.55
C ARG A 296 -6.32 -26.53 -3.09
N ILE A 297 -6.04 -25.26 -2.86
CA ILE A 297 -6.08 -24.64 -1.53
C ILE A 297 -7.53 -24.59 -1.08
N THR A 298 -7.86 -25.27 0.03
CA THR A 298 -9.22 -25.39 0.57
C THR A 298 -9.42 -24.75 1.93
N ASP A 299 -8.34 -24.24 2.54
CA ASP A 299 -8.39 -23.53 3.82
C ASP A 299 -9.41 -22.37 3.77
N PRO A 300 -10.45 -22.37 4.62
CA PRO A 300 -11.47 -21.32 4.61
C PRO A 300 -10.91 -19.94 5.00
N ALA A 301 -9.79 -19.88 5.73
CA ALA A 301 -9.16 -18.63 6.12
C ALA A 301 -8.64 -17.83 4.91
N ARG A 302 -8.51 -18.44 3.72
CA ARG A 302 -8.21 -17.71 2.47
C ARG A 302 -9.21 -16.57 2.18
N GLN A 303 -10.43 -16.66 2.71
CA GLN A 303 -11.43 -15.59 2.58
C GLN A 303 -10.95 -14.28 3.22
N ILE A 304 -10.10 -14.34 4.25
CA ILE A 304 -9.48 -13.15 4.85
C ILE A 304 -8.64 -12.39 3.80
N ILE A 305 -7.93 -13.13 2.93
CA ILE A 305 -7.17 -12.53 1.81
C ILE A 305 -8.09 -11.89 0.79
N PHE A 306 -9.23 -12.50 0.47
CA PHE A 306 -10.19 -11.87 -0.45
C PHE A 306 -10.81 -10.60 0.15
N ASP A 307 -11.26 -10.66 1.41
CA ASP A 307 -11.83 -9.52 2.13
C ASP A 307 -10.83 -8.35 2.23
N SER A 308 -9.54 -8.66 2.30
CA SER A 308 -8.48 -7.68 2.47
C SER A 308 -8.27 -6.78 1.25
N VAL A 309 -8.62 -7.21 0.04
CA VAL A 309 -8.50 -6.38 -1.18
C VAL A 309 -9.21 -5.03 -0.97
N GLU A 310 -10.44 -5.07 -0.46
CA GLU A 310 -11.26 -3.89 -0.23
C GLU A 310 -10.95 -3.19 1.12
N ARG A 311 -10.47 -3.93 2.12
CA ARG A 311 -10.31 -3.43 3.50
C ARG A 311 -8.91 -2.92 3.85
N ALA A 312 -7.88 -3.47 3.22
CA ALA A 312 -6.48 -3.20 3.50
C ALA A 312 -5.82 -2.42 2.35
N TRP A 313 -5.97 -2.91 1.12
CA TRP A 313 -5.22 -2.39 -0.02
C TRP A 313 -5.93 -1.28 -0.81
N ALA A 314 -7.19 -1.47 -1.22
CA ALA A 314 -7.92 -0.47 -2.01
C ALA A 314 -7.95 0.93 -1.35
N PRO A 315 -8.08 1.09 -0.02
CA PRO A 315 -8.05 2.41 0.60
C PRO A 315 -6.69 3.12 0.51
N LEU A 316 -5.61 2.42 0.15
CA LEU A 316 -4.27 2.99 -0.02
C LEU A 316 -3.96 3.38 -1.48
N LEU A 317 -4.88 3.08 -2.41
CA LEU A 317 -4.76 3.46 -3.82
C LEU A 317 -5.47 4.76 -4.12
N HIS A 318 -4.81 5.67 -4.83
CA HIS A 318 -5.43 6.89 -5.32
C HIS A 318 -5.16 7.06 -6.81
N ASN A 319 -6.19 6.97 -7.65
CA ASN A 319 -6.05 7.15 -9.09
C ASN A 319 -4.89 6.33 -9.73
N GLY A 320 -4.67 5.09 -9.25
CA GLY A 320 -3.61 4.22 -9.75
C GLY A 320 -2.35 4.16 -8.87
N LEU A 321 -2.01 5.21 -8.12
CA LEU A 321 -0.84 5.23 -7.24
C LEU A 321 -1.10 4.55 -5.90
N MET A 322 -0.08 3.86 -5.37
CA MET A 322 -0.02 3.36 -3.99
C MET A 322 0.68 4.39 -3.11
N MET A 323 -0.01 4.93 -2.11
CA MET A 323 0.54 5.99 -1.25
C MET A 323 1.88 5.56 -0.61
N ASP A 324 2.92 6.38 -0.74
CA ASP A 324 4.28 6.05 -0.29
C ASP A 324 4.43 5.80 1.22
N LEU A 325 3.45 6.24 2.02
CA LEU A 325 3.37 5.94 3.45
C LEU A 325 3.35 4.42 3.78
N VAL A 326 3.10 3.54 2.82
CA VAL A 326 3.15 2.06 2.98
C VAL A 326 4.16 1.36 2.06
N ASN A 327 5.09 2.10 1.44
CA ASN A 327 6.10 1.54 0.53
C ASN A 327 7.46 1.27 1.20
N GLY A 328 7.63 1.62 2.48
CA GLY A 328 8.85 1.37 3.25
C GLY A 328 10.09 1.95 2.56
N ARG A 329 11.21 1.23 2.55
CA ARG A 329 12.44 1.68 1.87
C ARG A 329 12.32 1.79 0.35
N ALA A 330 11.27 1.22 -0.26
CA ALA A 330 11.12 1.19 -1.72
C ALA A 330 10.90 2.58 -2.33
N ILE A 331 10.50 3.57 -1.53
CA ILE A 331 10.39 4.98 -1.94
C ILE A 331 11.70 5.54 -2.52
N SER A 332 12.84 4.90 -2.24
CA SER A 332 14.16 5.35 -2.70
C SER A 332 14.64 4.67 -3.99
N ARG A 333 13.87 3.73 -4.57
CA ARG A 333 14.36 2.87 -5.66
C ARG A 333 14.49 3.58 -7.01
N GLY A 334 13.50 4.38 -7.40
CA GLY A 334 13.51 5.06 -8.69
C GLY A 334 13.98 4.22 -9.86
N TYR A 335 14.99 4.71 -10.59
CA TYR A 335 15.65 3.96 -11.67
C TYR A 335 16.75 3.06 -11.12
N LEU A 336 16.46 1.77 -10.97
CA LEU A 336 17.46 0.76 -10.57
C LEU A 336 18.45 0.49 -11.71
N ARG A 337 19.75 0.41 -11.42
CA ARG A 337 20.78 0.14 -12.45
C ARG A 337 20.68 -1.25 -13.07
N SER A 338 20.13 -2.22 -12.33
CA SER A 338 19.93 -3.59 -12.79
C SER A 338 18.65 -3.78 -13.61
N ASP A 339 17.82 -2.73 -13.75
CA ASP A 339 16.58 -2.79 -14.51
C ASP A 339 16.80 -2.43 -15.98
N GLU A 340 16.89 -3.47 -16.79
CA GLU A 340 17.18 -3.40 -18.23
C GLU A 340 16.12 -2.61 -19.01
N ARG A 341 14.88 -2.55 -18.49
CA ARG A 341 13.78 -1.79 -19.10
C ARG A 341 13.77 -0.31 -18.73
N HIS A 342 14.61 0.09 -17.76
CA HIS A 342 14.73 1.45 -17.25
C HIS A 342 13.38 2.05 -16.80
N VAL A 343 12.62 1.30 -16.01
CA VAL A 343 11.32 1.70 -15.48
C VAL A 343 11.48 2.31 -14.09
N LEU A 344 10.90 3.49 -13.91
CA LEU A 344 10.89 4.21 -12.63
C LEU A 344 10.05 3.44 -11.60
N ARG A 345 10.65 3.10 -10.44
CA ARG A 345 9.91 2.66 -9.25
C ARG A 345 9.41 3.90 -8.52
N SER A 346 8.10 4.01 -8.44
CA SER A 346 7.35 5.10 -7.82
C SER A 346 6.08 4.58 -7.15
N ASP A 347 5.35 5.46 -6.49
CA ASP A 347 3.99 5.23 -6.01
C ASP A 347 3.06 4.64 -7.10
N HIS A 348 3.09 5.15 -8.33
CA HIS A 348 2.37 4.59 -9.48
C HIS A 348 2.85 3.17 -9.84
N TYR A 349 4.16 2.95 -9.91
CA TYR A 349 4.72 1.62 -10.19
C TYR A 349 4.17 0.59 -9.18
N HIS A 350 4.20 0.93 -7.89
CA HIS A 350 3.72 0.06 -6.81
C HIS A 350 2.20 -0.13 -6.82
N GLY A 351 1.42 0.92 -7.13
CA GLY A 351 -0.03 0.82 -7.26
C GLY A 351 -0.45 -0.05 -8.44
N HIS A 352 0.25 0.07 -9.57
CA HIS A 352 0.06 -0.78 -10.75
C HIS A 352 0.40 -2.25 -10.48
N ALA A 353 1.52 -2.53 -9.82
CA ALA A 353 1.85 -3.88 -9.38
C ALA A 353 0.72 -4.51 -8.54
N LEU A 354 0.12 -3.73 -7.63
CA LEU A 354 -1.07 -4.18 -6.90
C LEU A 354 -2.29 -4.39 -7.81
N ILE A 355 -2.58 -3.47 -8.72
CA ILE A 355 -3.72 -3.58 -9.64
C ILE A 355 -3.65 -4.89 -10.44
N ALA A 356 -2.47 -5.25 -10.95
CA ALA A 356 -2.25 -6.53 -11.61
C ALA A 356 -2.42 -7.73 -10.67
N ALA A 357 -1.92 -7.64 -9.43
CA ALA A 357 -2.11 -8.69 -8.43
C ALA A 357 -3.59 -8.93 -8.09
N VAL A 358 -4.39 -7.86 -7.94
CA VAL A 358 -5.85 -7.94 -7.72
C VAL A 358 -6.55 -8.54 -8.93
N ALA A 359 -6.18 -8.13 -10.15
CA ALA A 359 -6.72 -8.70 -11.39
C ALA A 359 -6.46 -10.21 -11.48
N LEU A 360 -5.27 -10.67 -11.05
CA LEU A 360 -4.93 -12.08 -11.01
C LEU A 360 -5.73 -12.83 -9.93
N LEU A 361 -5.79 -12.29 -8.71
CA LEU A 361 -6.52 -12.90 -7.58
C LEU A 361 -8.02 -13.06 -7.89
N ALA A 362 -8.60 -12.12 -8.64
CA ALA A 362 -10.00 -12.12 -9.06
C ALA A 362 -10.43 -13.39 -9.82
N ARG A 363 -9.48 -14.10 -10.46
CA ARG A 363 -9.74 -15.38 -11.15
C ARG A 363 -10.20 -16.49 -10.19
N SER A 364 -9.77 -16.42 -8.95
CA SER A 364 -10.06 -17.41 -7.89
C SER A 364 -11.14 -16.95 -6.91
N ALA A 365 -11.60 -15.70 -7.03
CA ALA A 365 -12.64 -15.11 -6.18
C ALA A 365 -14.05 -15.49 -6.65
N SER A 366 -15.04 -15.28 -5.78
CA SER A 366 -16.46 -15.39 -6.15
C SER A 366 -16.83 -14.39 -7.25
N SER A 367 -17.96 -14.63 -7.94
CA SER A 367 -18.45 -13.69 -8.97
C SER A 367 -18.70 -12.29 -8.39
N ALA A 368 -19.31 -12.21 -7.20
CA ALA A 368 -19.62 -10.95 -6.56
C ALA A 368 -18.35 -10.14 -6.18
N GLU A 369 -17.30 -10.80 -5.67
CA GLU A 369 -16.01 -10.14 -5.40
C GLU A 369 -15.34 -9.68 -6.68
N ARG A 370 -15.28 -10.57 -7.68
CA ARG A 370 -14.69 -10.28 -8.98
C ARG A 370 -15.31 -9.06 -9.64
N ASP A 371 -16.63 -8.95 -9.63
CA ASP A 371 -17.33 -7.80 -10.23
C ASP A 371 -16.99 -6.48 -9.52
N ARG A 372 -16.92 -6.49 -8.18
CA ARG A 372 -16.49 -5.31 -7.41
C ARG A 372 -15.03 -4.94 -7.71
N TRP A 373 -14.15 -5.92 -7.76
CA TRP A 373 -12.72 -5.69 -8.01
C TRP A 373 -12.45 -5.22 -9.43
N HIS A 374 -13.15 -5.78 -10.43
CA HIS A 374 -13.11 -5.29 -11.80
C HIS A 374 -13.61 -3.84 -11.88
N GLY A 375 -14.68 -3.49 -11.16
CA GLY A 375 -15.15 -2.11 -11.06
C GLY A 375 -14.08 -1.17 -10.51
N MET A 376 -13.40 -1.55 -9.41
CA MET A 376 -12.28 -0.76 -8.85
C MET A 376 -11.13 -0.60 -9.85
N ILE A 377 -10.70 -1.70 -10.49
CA ILE A 377 -9.64 -1.70 -11.50
C ILE A 377 -9.98 -0.77 -12.66
N LYS A 378 -11.20 -0.86 -13.22
CA LYS A 378 -11.66 0.06 -14.27
C LYS A 378 -11.69 1.51 -13.81
N GLY A 379 -12.03 1.75 -12.54
CA GLY A 379 -11.98 3.06 -11.92
C GLY A 379 -10.57 3.64 -11.91
N TRP A 380 -9.57 2.87 -11.45
CA TRP A 380 -8.18 3.30 -11.43
C TRP A 380 -7.61 3.49 -12.84
N ILE A 381 -7.89 2.56 -13.77
CA ILE A 381 -7.53 2.70 -15.20
C ILE A 381 -8.05 4.03 -15.78
N ALA A 382 -9.29 4.41 -15.45
CA ALA A 382 -9.91 5.62 -16.00
C ALA A 382 -9.37 6.92 -15.39
N ARG A 383 -8.80 6.87 -14.18
CA ARG A 383 -8.37 8.06 -13.43
C ARG A 383 -6.87 8.29 -13.39
N ASP A 384 -6.06 7.26 -13.65
CA ASP A 384 -4.62 7.43 -13.74
C ASP A 384 -4.23 8.16 -15.03
N ARG A 385 -3.97 9.46 -14.89
CA ARG A 385 -3.52 10.35 -15.98
C ARG A 385 -2.01 10.57 -15.96
N THR A 386 -1.33 10.16 -14.90
CA THR A 386 0.12 10.34 -14.73
C THR A 386 0.86 9.22 -15.45
N LEU A 387 0.44 7.98 -15.21
CA LEU A 387 1.00 6.78 -15.83
C LEU A 387 -0.16 5.90 -16.32
N PRO A 388 -0.51 5.90 -17.62
CA PRO A 388 -1.65 5.13 -18.09
C PRO A 388 -1.49 3.61 -17.84
N VAL A 389 -2.37 3.05 -16.99
CA VAL A 389 -2.31 1.65 -16.55
C VAL A 389 -2.23 0.67 -17.72
N LEU A 390 -3.04 0.86 -18.76
CA LEU A 390 -3.15 -0.10 -19.88
C LEU A 390 -1.93 -0.12 -20.81
N THR A 391 -0.96 0.76 -20.62
CA THR A 391 0.27 0.85 -21.43
C THR A 391 1.53 0.95 -20.58
N ASP A 392 1.45 0.69 -19.27
CA ASP A 392 2.62 0.73 -18.40
C ASP A 392 3.63 -0.36 -18.82
N ARG A 393 4.87 0.06 -19.09
CA ARG A 393 5.98 -0.79 -19.55
C ARG A 393 6.46 -1.79 -18.50
N GLN A 394 6.08 -1.65 -17.22
CA GLN A 394 6.39 -2.66 -16.22
C GLN A 394 5.62 -3.97 -16.45
N TYR A 395 4.45 -3.91 -17.10
CA TYR A 395 3.58 -5.07 -17.21
C TYR A 395 4.10 -6.07 -18.23
N THR A 396 3.97 -7.35 -17.87
CA THR A 396 4.11 -8.43 -18.83
C THR A 396 2.90 -8.44 -19.77
N VAL A 397 3.02 -9.09 -20.93
CA VAL A 397 1.85 -9.27 -21.82
C VAL A 397 0.70 -10.02 -21.13
N ALA A 398 1.01 -10.87 -20.13
CA ALA A 398 0.01 -11.58 -19.35
C ALA A 398 -0.80 -10.62 -18.46
N ASP A 399 -0.13 -9.65 -17.85
CA ASP A 399 -0.78 -8.59 -17.07
C ASP A 399 -1.61 -7.67 -17.98
N LEU A 400 -1.00 -7.21 -19.08
CA LEU A 400 -1.69 -6.39 -20.08
C LEU A 400 -2.96 -7.09 -20.58
N ALA A 401 -2.89 -8.36 -20.97
CA ALA A 401 -4.04 -9.10 -21.49
C ALA A 401 -5.16 -9.20 -20.44
N ARG A 402 -4.82 -9.47 -19.17
CA ARG A 402 -5.81 -9.49 -18.08
C ARG A 402 -6.46 -8.12 -17.87
N LEU A 403 -5.66 -7.06 -17.82
CA LEU A 403 -6.14 -5.70 -17.56
C LEU A 403 -6.99 -5.16 -18.72
N HIS A 404 -6.59 -5.42 -19.98
CA HIS A 404 -7.38 -5.09 -21.17
C HIS A 404 -8.70 -5.86 -21.20
N ALA A 405 -8.70 -7.15 -20.85
CA ALA A 405 -9.95 -7.93 -20.75
C ALA A 405 -10.90 -7.35 -19.67
N ILE A 406 -10.36 -6.91 -18.53
CA ILE A 406 -11.15 -6.24 -17.49
C ILE A 406 -11.68 -4.89 -18.00
N ALA A 407 -10.84 -4.09 -18.67
CA ALA A 407 -11.24 -2.81 -19.24
C ALA A 407 -12.37 -2.95 -20.28
N ALA A 408 -12.29 -3.98 -21.13
CA ALA A 408 -13.30 -4.31 -22.14
C ALA A 408 -14.57 -4.98 -21.57
N SER A 409 -14.57 -5.43 -20.32
CA SER A 409 -15.73 -6.06 -19.69
C SER A 409 -16.89 -5.07 -19.46
N SER A 410 -18.09 -5.59 -19.22
CA SER A 410 -19.30 -4.78 -18.94
C SER A 410 -19.33 -4.15 -17.54
N ALA A 411 -18.33 -4.40 -16.67
CA ALA A 411 -18.28 -3.80 -15.34
C ALA A 411 -18.22 -2.27 -15.42
N ALA A 412 -18.93 -1.56 -14.55
CA ALA A 412 -18.86 -0.10 -14.48
C ALA A 412 -17.60 0.34 -13.71
N PRO A 413 -16.88 1.40 -14.13
CA PRO A 413 -15.78 1.95 -13.36
C PRO A 413 -16.28 2.49 -12.02
N ALA A 414 -15.73 1.99 -10.91
CA ALA A 414 -16.10 2.41 -9.58
C ALA A 414 -15.32 3.66 -9.15
N PRO A 415 -15.96 4.66 -8.50
CA PRO A 415 -15.24 5.75 -7.85
C PRO A 415 -14.51 5.23 -6.61
N GLU A 416 -13.46 5.93 -6.20
CA GLU A 416 -12.92 5.74 -4.85
C GLU A 416 -13.93 6.24 -3.80
N PRO A 417 -14.17 5.46 -2.73
CA PRO A 417 -15.16 5.83 -1.74
C PRO A 417 -14.70 7.05 -0.92
N VAL A 418 -15.57 8.05 -0.82
CA VAL A 418 -15.43 9.17 0.12
C VAL A 418 -15.53 8.63 1.54
N GLY A 419 -14.57 8.98 2.39
CA GLY A 419 -14.55 8.52 3.77
C GLY A 419 -13.17 8.66 4.42
N HIS A 420 -13.07 8.11 5.62
CA HIS A 420 -11.83 8.02 6.37
C HIS A 420 -11.53 6.56 6.71
N ARG A 421 -10.29 6.15 6.51
CA ARG A 421 -9.77 4.85 6.93
C ARG A 421 -8.59 5.04 7.86
N LEU A 422 -8.74 4.56 9.09
CA LEU A 422 -7.68 4.54 10.09
C LEU A 422 -7.12 3.11 10.19
N PHE A 423 -5.80 2.99 10.13
CA PHE A 423 -5.05 1.75 10.25
C PHE A 423 -4.17 1.81 11.49
N PRO A 424 -4.78 1.69 12.69
CA PRO A 424 -4.06 1.97 13.92
C PRO A 424 -2.92 0.98 14.16
N ALA A 425 -3.00 -0.29 13.76
CA ALA A 425 -1.92 -1.25 13.99
C ALA A 425 -0.62 -0.89 13.25
N MET A 426 -0.69 -0.24 12.09
CA MET A 426 0.47 0.27 11.35
C MET A 426 0.66 1.80 11.40
N ASP A 427 -0.04 2.49 12.30
CA ASP A 427 0.06 3.94 12.50
C ASP A 427 -0.10 4.76 11.20
N ARG A 428 -1.09 4.39 10.39
CA ARG A 428 -1.45 5.09 9.14
C ARG A 428 -2.90 5.56 9.14
N ALA A 429 -3.18 6.61 8.39
CA ALA A 429 -4.53 7.03 8.09
C ALA A 429 -4.66 7.52 6.66
N VAL A 430 -5.83 7.29 6.06
CA VAL A 430 -6.20 7.81 4.74
C VAL A 430 -7.53 8.52 4.84
N HIS A 431 -7.61 9.69 4.23
CA HIS A 431 -8.82 10.48 4.18
C HIS A 431 -9.12 10.90 2.75
N ARG A 432 -10.35 10.63 2.29
CA ARG A 432 -10.84 10.99 0.96
C ARG A 432 -12.10 11.82 1.08
N ARG A 433 -12.13 12.92 0.35
CA ARG A 433 -13.30 13.78 0.15
C ARG A 433 -13.53 13.97 -1.34
N PRO A 434 -14.70 14.48 -1.77
CA PRO A 434 -14.87 14.88 -3.16
C PRO A 434 -13.73 15.82 -3.58
N GLY A 435 -12.98 15.45 -4.60
CA GLY A 435 -11.92 16.27 -5.17
C GLY A 435 -10.51 16.09 -4.59
N TRP A 436 -10.30 15.33 -3.51
CA TRP A 436 -8.95 15.16 -2.93
C TRP A 436 -8.80 13.96 -1.99
N ALA A 437 -7.55 13.56 -1.79
CA ALA A 437 -7.14 12.54 -0.83
C ALA A 437 -5.93 13.02 -0.01
N ALA A 438 -5.80 12.53 1.23
CA ALA A 438 -4.63 12.71 2.06
C ALA A 438 -4.27 11.42 2.80
N GLY A 439 -2.97 11.20 2.98
CA GLY A 439 -2.38 10.08 3.69
C GLY A 439 -1.48 10.58 4.82
N LEU A 440 -1.60 9.99 6.00
CA LEU A 440 -0.82 10.34 7.20
C LEU A 440 0.06 9.17 7.62
N ALA A 441 1.36 9.45 7.81
CA ALA A 441 2.34 8.51 8.33
C ALA A 441 2.84 8.93 9.72
N MET A 442 2.66 8.05 10.70
CA MET A 442 3.12 8.22 12.08
C MET A 442 4.07 7.08 12.48
N ALA A 443 4.65 7.18 13.67
CA ALA A 443 5.51 6.16 14.28
C ALA A 443 5.24 6.09 15.79
N SER A 444 5.41 4.90 16.37
CA SER A 444 5.15 4.57 17.78
C SER A 444 6.12 3.52 18.30
N ASP A 445 5.93 3.05 19.54
CA ASP A 445 6.63 1.89 20.06
C ASP A 445 6.34 0.58 19.29
N ARG A 446 5.34 0.57 18.40
CA ARG A 446 4.96 -0.54 17.52
C ARG A 446 5.46 -0.39 16.09
N ILE A 447 5.68 0.84 15.61
CA ILE A 447 5.97 1.13 14.20
C ILE A 447 7.16 2.06 14.09
N THR A 448 8.14 1.66 13.29
CA THR A 448 9.38 2.39 13.06
C THR A 448 9.15 3.80 12.50
N TYR A 449 10.09 4.71 12.74
CA TYR A 449 10.14 5.98 12.03
C TYR A 449 10.26 5.77 10.52
N TYR A 450 11.11 4.82 10.12
CA TYR A 450 11.40 4.48 8.72
C TYR A 450 12.14 3.14 8.63
N GLU A 451 12.35 2.66 7.42
CA GLU A 451 13.22 1.52 7.15
C GLU A 451 14.34 1.93 6.18
N ASN A 452 15.58 1.56 6.51
CA ASN A 452 16.71 1.47 5.59
C ASN A 452 17.26 0.03 5.61
N GLY A 453 17.97 -0.35 4.55
CA GLY A 453 18.55 -1.68 4.43
C GLY A 453 19.00 -1.95 2.99
N ASN A 454 20.01 -2.78 2.80
CA ASN A 454 20.60 -3.07 1.49
C ASN A 454 21.04 -1.83 0.69
N GLY A 455 21.42 -0.75 1.38
CA GLY A 455 21.77 0.53 0.77
C GLY A 455 20.58 1.34 0.26
N GLU A 456 19.34 0.97 0.61
CA GLU A 456 18.10 1.69 0.29
C GLU A 456 17.68 2.62 1.45
N ASN A 457 17.13 3.79 1.11
CA ASN A 457 16.49 4.77 1.97
C ASN A 457 17.31 5.28 3.18
N PRO A 458 18.58 5.70 3.01
CA PRO A 458 19.43 6.10 4.13
C PRO A 458 18.95 7.35 4.88
N ARG A 459 18.10 8.18 4.23
CA ARG A 459 17.65 9.50 4.73
C ARG A 459 16.16 9.57 5.02
N GLY A 460 15.50 8.43 5.21
CA GLY A 460 14.05 8.37 5.48
C GLY A 460 13.63 8.74 6.91
N TRP A 461 14.55 9.21 7.76
CA TRP A 461 14.40 9.38 9.22
C TRP A 461 13.08 10.01 9.67
N HIS A 462 12.58 11.00 8.92
CA HIS A 462 11.43 11.81 9.32
C HIS A 462 10.12 11.41 8.62
N THR A 463 10.11 10.33 7.82
CA THR A 463 8.90 9.87 7.11
C THR A 463 7.77 9.44 8.07
N GLY A 464 8.10 8.97 9.28
CA GLY A 464 7.14 8.67 10.36
C GLY A 464 6.88 9.80 11.37
N ALA A 465 7.41 11.01 11.14
CA ALA A 465 7.30 12.14 12.09
C ALA A 465 5.99 12.94 11.94
N GLY A 466 4.90 12.26 11.56
CA GLY A 466 3.61 12.87 11.25
C GLY A 466 3.57 13.47 9.84
N MET A 467 4.14 12.77 8.86
CA MET A 467 4.16 13.21 7.47
C MET A 467 2.75 13.14 6.86
N LEU A 468 2.28 14.25 6.30
CA LEU A 468 0.96 14.41 5.71
C LEU A 468 1.08 14.63 4.19
N SER A 469 0.89 13.55 3.43
CA SER A 469 0.87 13.58 1.96
C SER A 469 -0.54 13.84 1.43
N TRP A 470 -0.68 14.53 0.30
CA TRP A 470 -2.01 14.84 -0.26
C TRP A 470 -2.01 15.10 -1.77
N TRP A 471 -3.17 14.82 -2.38
CA TRP A 471 -3.42 14.83 -3.83
C TRP A 471 -4.78 15.43 -4.14
N GLY A 472 -4.91 16.02 -5.33
CA GLY A 472 -6.20 16.36 -5.93
C GLY A 472 -6.77 15.20 -6.73
N ALA A 473 -8.07 15.24 -7.04
CA ALA A 473 -8.72 14.21 -7.85
C ALA A 473 -8.21 14.19 -9.31
N ASP A 474 -7.75 15.34 -9.82
CA ASP A 474 -7.32 15.55 -11.20
C ASP A 474 -6.00 16.35 -11.32
N PHE A 475 -5.34 16.63 -10.19
CA PHE A 475 -4.06 17.33 -10.13
C PHE A 475 -3.13 16.72 -9.07
N GLY A 476 -1.82 16.87 -9.26
CA GLY A 476 -0.81 16.41 -8.32
C GLY A 476 -0.69 14.88 -8.23
N GLY A 477 -1.22 14.13 -9.20
CA GLY A 477 -1.03 12.67 -9.26
C GLY A 477 0.45 12.27 -9.33
N ASP A 478 1.29 13.14 -9.90
CA ASP A 478 2.74 13.00 -10.01
C ASP A 478 3.53 13.59 -8.82
N GLN A 479 2.85 14.09 -7.77
CA GLN A 479 3.46 14.88 -6.70
C GLN A 479 4.63 14.19 -5.99
N TYR A 480 4.53 12.88 -5.79
CA TYR A 480 5.55 12.04 -5.14
C TYR A 480 6.24 11.09 -6.14
N THR A 481 5.80 11.11 -7.40
CA THR A 481 6.33 10.33 -8.53
C THR A 481 7.48 11.04 -9.23
N ASP A 482 7.35 12.35 -9.47
CA ASP A 482 8.24 13.13 -10.32
C ASP A 482 9.54 13.54 -9.61
N ALA A 483 10.42 12.56 -9.40
CA ALA A 483 11.72 12.72 -8.74
C ALA A 483 11.64 13.47 -7.39
N PHE A 484 10.53 13.31 -6.66
CA PHE A 484 10.34 13.90 -5.33
C PHE A 484 11.41 13.41 -4.36
N TRP A 485 11.47 12.09 -4.13
CA TRP A 485 12.37 11.47 -3.15
C TRP A 485 13.87 11.79 -3.34
N PRO A 486 14.45 11.78 -4.55
CA PRO A 486 15.86 12.11 -4.72
C PRO A 486 16.19 13.60 -4.61
N THR A 487 15.19 14.50 -4.60
CA THR A 487 15.42 15.96 -4.63
C THR A 487 14.85 16.71 -3.42
N VAL A 488 13.91 16.12 -2.68
CA VAL A 488 13.27 16.73 -1.51
C VAL A 488 14.27 16.96 -0.37
N ASP A 489 13.97 17.94 0.49
CA ASP A 489 14.64 18.05 1.78
C ASP A 489 14.20 16.93 2.73
N PRO A 490 15.09 15.98 3.11
CA PRO A 490 14.70 14.97 4.08
C PRO A 490 14.42 15.59 5.47
N TYR A 491 14.89 16.82 5.74
CA TYR A 491 14.61 17.55 6.99
C TYR A 491 13.35 18.39 6.93
N ARG A 492 12.66 18.49 5.79
CA ARG A 492 11.41 19.25 5.67
C ARG A 492 10.32 18.48 4.94
N LEU A 493 10.02 17.27 5.39
CA LEU A 493 8.91 16.48 4.87
C LEU A 493 7.55 17.09 5.29
N PRO A 494 6.53 17.11 4.42
CA PRO A 494 5.28 17.85 4.64
C PRO A 494 4.54 17.36 5.90
N GLY A 495 4.09 18.29 6.74
CA GLY A 495 3.34 18.01 7.98
C GLY A 495 4.18 17.65 9.20
N THR A 496 5.48 17.37 9.03
CA THR A 496 6.34 16.90 10.13
C THR A 496 6.67 18.01 11.12
N THR A 497 7.01 17.62 12.36
CA THR A 497 7.71 18.48 13.31
C THR A 497 9.06 17.84 13.59
N VAL A 498 10.15 18.58 13.44
CA VAL A 498 11.51 18.00 13.49
C VAL A 498 12.47 18.93 14.20
N SER A 499 13.53 18.33 14.75
CA SER A 499 14.73 19.05 15.14
C SER A 499 15.57 19.25 13.88
N THR A 500 16.19 20.42 13.74
CA THR A 500 17.10 20.68 12.63
C THR A 500 18.48 20.03 12.81
N LYS A 501 18.68 19.29 13.90
CA LYS A 501 19.89 18.50 14.16
C LYS A 501 20.22 17.64 12.95
N ARG A 502 21.48 17.68 12.51
CA ARG A 502 21.95 16.83 11.41
C ARG A 502 22.02 15.37 11.86
N LEU A 503 21.51 14.48 11.02
CA LEU A 503 21.52 13.04 11.22
C LEU A 503 22.43 12.39 10.17
N ALA A 504 23.10 11.31 10.55
CA ALA A 504 23.91 10.51 9.63
C ALA A 504 23.02 9.62 8.76
N ASP A 505 23.48 9.28 7.55
CA ASP A 505 22.84 8.25 6.73
C ASP A 505 22.68 6.95 7.54
N ASN A 506 21.47 6.39 7.54
CA ASN A 506 21.06 5.21 8.34
C ASN A 506 21.00 5.41 9.86
N GLU A 507 20.95 6.65 10.35
CA GLU A 507 20.78 6.95 11.77
C GLU A 507 19.67 6.13 12.44
N GLY A 508 19.97 5.55 13.61
CA GLY A 508 19.02 4.80 14.43
C GLY A 508 18.96 3.29 14.16
N GLY A 509 19.66 2.78 13.14
CA GLY A 509 19.74 1.34 12.82
C GLY A 509 18.94 0.94 11.58
N GLY A 510 19.16 -0.28 11.10
CA GLY A 510 18.55 -0.83 9.88
C GLY A 510 17.23 -1.54 10.13
N TRP A 511 16.54 -1.96 9.07
CA TRP A 511 15.41 -2.92 9.11
C TRP A 511 14.27 -2.57 10.08
N GLY A 512 14.00 -1.27 10.29
CA GLY A 512 12.92 -0.81 11.16
C GLY A 512 13.22 -0.89 12.66
N GLU A 513 14.50 -1.00 13.05
CA GLU A 513 14.94 -0.89 14.43
C GLU A 513 14.49 0.42 15.13
N PRO A 514 14.68 1.62 14.54
CA PRO A 514 14.44 2.86 15.27
C PRO A 514 12.95 3.16 15.46
N LYS A 515 12.47 2.99 16.69
CA LYS A 515 11.08 3.28 17.10
C LYS A 515 11.06 4.34 18.20
N PRO A 516 10.12 5.31 18.16
CA PRO A 516 9.91 6.20 19.30
C PRO A 516 9.41 5.40 20.51
N ALA A 517 9.89 5.74 21.71
CA ALA A 517 9.31 5.28 22.97
C ALA A 517 7.99 6.04 23.27
N ALA A 518 7.01 5.92 22.37
CA ALA A 518 5.75 6.63 22.43
C ALA A 518 4.57 5.68 22.16
N ARG A 519 3.69 5.56 23.15
CA ARG A 519 2.52 4.68 23.09
C ARG A 519 1.29 5.33 22.46
N TRP A 520 1.03 6.59 22.81
CA TRP A 520 -0.16 7.31 22.35
C TRP A 520 0.03 7.72 20.88
N VAL A 521 -0.36 6.82 19.97
CA VAL A 521 -0.37 7.05 18.53
C VAL A 521 -1.57 6.31 17.95
N GLY A 522 -2.42 7.02 17.22
CA GLY A 522 -3.67 6.48 16.71
C GLY A 522 -4.80 7.51 16.77
N GLY A 523 -6.04 7.05 16.93
CA GLY A 523 -7.19 7.94 16.89
C GLY A 523 -8.52 7.21 16.83
N THR A 524 -9.57 7.95 16.51
CA THR A 524 -10.93 7.43 16.32
C THR A 524 -11.56 8.00 15.05
N THR A 525 -12.48 7.25 14.43
CA THR A 525 -13.20 7.69 13.22
C THR A 525 -14.64 7.18 13.17
N ASP A 526 -15.55 7.97 12.60
CA ASP A 526 -16.92 7.51 12.27
C ASP A 526 -17.01 6.89 10.86
N GLY A 527 -15.86 6.71 10.18
CA GLY A 527 -15.73 6.31 8.78
C GLY A 527 -15.84 7.47 7.78
N THR A 528 -16.19 8.67 8.23
CA THR A 528 -16.24 9.89 7.40
C THR A 528 -15.21 10.93 7.86
N PHE A 529 -15.20 11.24 9.15
CA PHE A 529 -14.30 12.17 9.83
C PHE A 529 -13.47 11.44 10.88
N ALA A 530 -12.38 12.07 11.32
CA ALA A 530 -11.48 11.45 12.29
C ALA A 530 -10.81 12.47 13.21
N ALA A 531 -10.46 11.99 14.39
CA ALA A 531 -9.52 12.62 15.31
C ALA A 531 -8.32 11.68 15.43
N ILE A 532 -7.13 12.17 15.09
CA ILE A 532 -5.90 11.36 15.02
C ILE A 532 -4.81 12.14 15.75
N GLY A 533 -3.88 11.46 16.41
CA GLY A 533 -2.70 12.13 16.96
C GLY A 533 -1.51 11.21 17.19
N GLN A 534 -0.38 11.85 17.41
CA GLN A 534 0.91 11.25 17.68
C GLN A 534 1.60 11.97 18.85
N ASP A 535 1.95 11.22 19.91
CA ASP A 535 3.04 11.59 20.82
C ASP A 535 4.34 11.45 20.03
N LEU A 536 4.81 12.55 19.46
CA LEU A 536 6.01 12.56 18.65
C LEU A 536 7.24 12.62 19.56
N ARG A 537 8.21 11.75 19.27
CA ARG A 537 9.60 11.82 19.73
C ARG A 537 10.50 11.93 18.51
N GLY A 538 11.51 12.79 18.56
CA GLY A 538 12.46 12.93 17.45
C GLY A 538 13.44 11.75 17.40
N LEU A 539 13.77 11.25 16.21
CA LEU A 539 14.85 10.28 16.04
C LEU A 539 16.19 10.92 16.45
N SER A 540 16.94 10.27 17.33
CA SER A 540 18.24 10.75 17.84
C SER A 540 18.21 12.22 18.30
N SER A 541 17.07 12.65 18.84
CA SER A 541 16.77 14.02 19.21
C SER A 541 15.98 14.04 20.53
N THR A 542 16.16 15.10 21.32
CA THR A 542 15.38 15.34 22.54
C THR A 542 13.99 15.92 22.25
N LEU A 543 13.69 16.22 20.98
CA LEU A 543 12.42 16.79 20.56
C LEU A 543 11.24 15.92 20.99
N THR A 544 10.27 16.55 21.62
CA THR A 544 8.95 15.96 21.89
C THR A 544 7.86 16.91 21.41
N ALA A 545 6.74 16.37 20.94
CA ALA A 545 5.57 17.17 20.58
C ALA A 545 4.27 16.36 20.71
N ARG A 546 3.15 17.08 20.79
CA ARG A 546 1.79 16.55 20.67
C ARG A 546 1.20 17.03 19.36
N LYS A 547 1.06 16.12 18.39
CA LYS A 547 0.52 16.45 17.05
C LYS A 547 -0.85 15.83 16.90
N SER A 548 -1.84 16.62 16.48
CA SER A 548 -3.18 16.14 16.19
C SER A 548 -3.64 16.57 14.80
N TRP A 549 -4.38 15.68 14.15
CA TRP A 549 -5.03 15.91 12.86
C TRP A 549 -6.52 15.60 13.00
N PHE A 550 -7.36 16.57 12.65
CA PHE A 550 -8.80 16.38 12.56
C PHE A 550 -9.22 16.43 11.10
N ALA A 551 -9.57 15.27 10.55
CA ALA A 551 -9.93 15.12 9.14
C ALA A 551 -11.42 15.37 8.94
N LEU A 552 -11.78 16.39 8.17
CA LEU A 552 -13.13 16.96 8.08
C LEU A 552 -13.68 16.97 6.65
N ALA A 553 -14.68 17.79 6.34
CA ALA A 553 -15.38 17.75 5.06
C ALA A 553 -14.53 18.23 3.86
N ASP A 554 -13.72 19.26 4.08
CA ASP A 554 -12.95 19.96 3.04
C ASP A 554 -11.54 20.37 3.52
N CYS A 555 -11.16 19.96 4.73
CA CYS A 555 -9.86 20.29 5.29
C CYS A 555 -9.36 19.22 6.27
N VAL A 556 -8.07 19.32 6.60
CA VAL A 556 -7.48 18.71 7.78
C VAL A 556 -7.05 19.83 8.72
N VAL A 557 -7.58 19.86 9.94
CA VAL A 557 -7.10 20.79 10.98
C VAL A 557 -5.90 20.14 11.67
N CYS A 558 -4.76 20.81 11.65
CA CYS A 558 -3.50 20.34 12.21
C CYS A 558 -3.16 21.18 13.44
N LEU A 559 -3.08 20.53 14.61
CA LEU A 559 -2.67 21.16 15.87
C LEU A 559 -1.35 20.58 16.36
N GLY A 560 -0.53 21.44 16.95
CA GLY A 560 0.72 21.10 17.62
C GLY A 560 0.83 21.82 18.95
N ALA A 561 1.27 21.12 20.00
CA ALA A 561 1.51 21.68 21.32
C ALA A 561 2.63 20.92 22.06
N GLY A 562 3.12 21.49 23.15
CA GLY A 562 4.17 20.86 23.96
C GLY A 562 5.49 20.69 23.21
N ILE A 563 5.73 21.45 22.13
CA ILE A 563 6.92 21.30 21.30
C ILE A 563 8.12 21.75 22.12
N THR A 564 8.95 20.80 22.51
CA THR A 564 10.08 21.02 23.40
C THR A 564 11.30 20.26 22.91
N ALA A 565 12.45 20.91 22.84
CA ALA A 565 13.73 20.28 22.53
C ALA A 565 14.88 20.94 23.32
N ARG A 566 15.99 20.22 23.44
CA ARG A 566 17.26 20.64 24.06
C ARG A 566 18.43 20.14 23.21
N ASP A 567 18.30 20.28 21.89
CA ASP A 567 19.27 19.78 20.91
C ASP A 567 20.33 20.84 20.56
N GLY A 568 20.20 22.07 21.06
CA GLY A 568 21.07 23.21 20.74
C GLY A 568 20.86 23.77 19.34
N VAL A 569 19.76 23.40 18.67
CA VAL A 569 19.42 23.78 17.29
C VAL A 569 17.92 24.09 17.17
N PRO A 570 17.49 24.79 16.11
CA PRO A 570 16.08 25.06 15.88
C PRO A 570 15.21 23.81 15.77
N ALA A 571 13.95 23.92 16.18
CA ALA A 571 12.91 22.97 15.81
C ALA A 571 11.93 23.62 14.81
N GLU A 572 11.47 22.84 13.83
CA GLU A 572 10.58 23.32 12.77
C GLU A 572 9.30 22.48 12.72
N THR A 573 8.20 23.09 12.27
CA THR A 573 7.04 22.35 11.76
C THR A 573 6.81 22.72 10.32
N VAL A 574 6.87 21.71 9.44
CA VAL A 574 6.68 21.88 8.02
C VAL A 574 5.18 21.92 7.74
N VAL A 575 4.67 23.09 7.39
CA VAL A 575 3.28 23.25 6.95
C VAL A 575 3.07 22.49 5.65
N ASP A 576 4.02 22.66 4.71
CA ASP A 576 4.08 21.87 3.48
C ASP A 576 5.46 21.94 2.80
N ASN A 577 5.74 21.00 1.91
CA ASN A 577 6.89 21.01 1.02
C ASN A 577 6.47 20.38 -0.31
N ARG A 578 6.03 21.22 -1.25
CA ARG A 578 5.44 20.80 -2.52
C ARG A 578 6.48 20.86 -3.64
N CYS A 579 6.77 19.71 -4.24
CA CYS A 579 7.45 19.65 -5.54
C CYS A 579 6.55 20.30 -6.60
N LEU A 580 7.14 21.16 -7.42
CA LEU A 580 6.47 21.92 -8.48
C LEU A 580 6.92 21.43 -9.88
N GLY A 581 7.62 20.31 -9.95
CA GLY A 581 8.27 19.82 -11.16
C GLY A 581 9.57 20.56 -11.48
N GLU A 582 10.18 20.23 -12.61
CA GLU A 582 11.49 20.76 -13.04
C GLU A 582 11.50 22.29 -13.21
N SER A 583 10.43 22.82 -13.82
CA SER A 583 10.31 24.25 -14.17
C SER A 583 9.13 24.95 -13.51
N GLY A 584 8.58 24.39 -12.44
CA GLY A 584 7.39 24.90 -11.77
C GLY A 584 7.43 26.39 -11.42
N THR A 585 6.36 27.11 -11.78
CA THR A 585 6.17 28.56 -11.54
C THR A 585 4.86 28.87 -10.80
N ALA A 586 4.21 27.85 -10.23
CA ALA A 586 2.93 27.99 -9.53
C ALA A 586 2.97 29.15 -8.52
N ALA A 587 2.08 30.12 -8.69
CA ALA A 587 2.07 31.35 -7.91
C ALA A 587 1.73 31.05 -6.44
N LEU A 588 2.52 31.63 -5.53
CA LEU A 588 2.20 31.71 -4.12
C LEU A 588 1.47 33.03 -3.85
N THR A 589 0.36 32.98 -3.14
CA THR A 589 -0.36 34.16 -2.63
C THR A 589 -0.49 34.03 -1.13
N VAL A 590 -0.12 35.06 -0.37
CA VAL A 590 -0.25 35.12 1.08
C VAL A 590 -1.10 36.33 1.43
N ASP A 591 -2.19 36.13 2.16
CA ASP A 591 -3.14 37.19 2.56
C ASP A 591 -3.60 38.09 1.40
N GLY A 592 -3.80 37.50 0.21
CA GLY A 592 -4.26 38.19 -1.00
C GLY A 592 -3.14 38.85 -1.80
N VAL A 593 -1.90 38.83 -1.31
CA VAL A 593 -0.74 39.42 -1.97
C VAL A 593 0.07 38.33 -2.70
N PRO A 594 0.21 38.40 -4.03
CA PRO A 594 1.12 37.53 -4.77
C PRO A 594 2.56 37.72 -4.31
N GLN A 595 3.27 36.61 -4.13
CA GLN A 595 4.66 36.61 -3.68
C GLN A 595 5.62 36.43 -4.88
N PRO A 596 6.84 36.97 -4.81
CA PRO A 596 7.84 36.77 -5.86
C PRO A 596 8.10 35.28 -6.15
N GLY A 597 8.30 34.96 -7.42
CA GLY A 597 8.68 33.63 -7.88
C GLY A 597 10.20 33.39 -7.88
N THR A 598 10.99 34.30 -7.31
CA THR A 598 12.45 34.22 -7.23
C THR A 598 12.88 32.99 -6.44
N LEU A 599 13.91 32.31 -6.93
CA LEU A 599 14.47 31.11 -6.28
C LEU A 599 15.52 31.53 -5.25
N GLY A 600 15.66 30.75 -4.17
CA GLY A 600 16.73 30.85 -3.17
C GLY A 600 16.48 31.84 -2.04
N GLU A 601 15.62 32.85 -2.25
CA GLU A 601 15.35 33.87 -1.23
C GLU A 601 14.18 33.46 -0.32
N PRO A 602 14.40 33.27 0.99
CA PRO A 602 13.33 32.96 1.93
C PRO A 602 12.47 34.20 2.21
N LEU A 603 11.17 34.00 2.27
CA LEU A 603 10.18 34.99 2.69
C LEU A 603 9.77 34.70 4.14
N ALA A 604 9.55 35.77 4.92
CA ALA A 604 9.08 35.67 6.29
C ALA A 604 7.87 36.58 6.51
N PHE A 605 6.78 35.99 7.01
CA PHE A 605 5.55 36.66 7.35
C PHE A 605 5.39 36.63 8.86
N ARG A 606 5.29 37.80 9.50
CA ARG A 606 5.08 37.87 10.95
C ARG A 606 3.73 37.30 11.37
N ARG A 607 2.71 37.46 10.51
CA ARG A 607 1.33 37.05 10.78
C ARG A 607 0.58 36.80 9.48
N ALA A 608 0.75 35.62 8.90
CA ALA A 608 -0.04 35.15 7.77
C ALA A 608 -1.37 34.56 8.26
N HIS A 609 -2.48 34.85 7.59
CA HIS A 609 -3.80 34.27 7.89
C HIS A 609 -4.15 33.14 6.92
N TRP A 610 -3.68 33.22 5.68
CA TRP A 610 -3.76 32.13 4.72
C TRP A 610 -2.68 32.23 3.65
N ALA A 611 -2.35 31.09 3.06
CA ALA A 611 -1.47 30.97 1.91
C ALA A 611 -2.12 30.06 0.85
N HIS A 612 -1.99 30.40 -0.43
CA HIS A 612 -2.53 29.64 -1.56
C HIS A 612 -1.42 29.37 -2.58
N LEU A 613 -1.34 28.13 -3.04
CA LEU A 613 -0.49 27.71 -4.14
C LEU A 613 -1.37 27.36 -5.35
N ALA A 614 -1.19 28.11 -6.45
CA ALA A 614 -1.97 27.90 -7.66
C ALA A 614 -1.87 26.45 -8.19
N GLY A 615 -3.00 25.89 -8.62
CA GLY A 615 -3.10 24.52 -9.11
C GLY A 615 -3.03 23.43 -8.04
N HIS A 616 -2.98 23.80 -6.75
CA HIS A 616 -2.78 22.87 -5.65
C HIS A 616 -3.85 23.02 -4.56
N GLY A 617 -3.99 24.20 -3.98
CA GLY A 617 -4.83 24.44 -2.81
C GLY A 617 -4.15 25.41 -1.85
N GLY A 618 -4.41 25.28 -0.56
CA GLY A 618 -3.67 26.09 0.39
C GLY A 618 -3.96 25.82 1.85
N TRP A 619 -3.53 26.78 2.67
CA TRP A 619 -3.48 26.66 4.11
C TRP A 619 -4.10 27.89 4.78
N VAL A 620 -4.81 27.67 5.89
CA VAL A 620 -5.35 28.74 6.75
C VAL A 620 -4.70 28.65 8.12
N PHE A 621 -4.34 29.79 8.70
CA PHE A 621 -3.70 29.91 10.01
C PHE A 621 -4.68 30.63 10.96
N PRO A 622 -5.44 29.90 11.79
CA PRO A 622 -6.45 30.50 12.67
C PRO A 622 -5.85 31.56 13.61
N GLY A 623 -6.37 32.78 13.56
CA GLY A 623 -5.85 33.91 14.35
C GLY A 623 -4.58 34.58 13.79
N GLY A 624 -4.00 34.01 12.73
CA GLY A 624 -2.76 34.42 12.10
C GLY A 624 -1.52 33.85 12.80
N ALA A 625 -0.51 33.43 12.04
CA ALA A 625 0.71 32.82 12.57
C ALA A 625 1.98 33.32 11.84
N PRO A 626 3.16 33.29 12.50
CA PRO A 626 4.43 33.44 11.81
C PRO A 626 4.60 32.32 10.78
N LEU A 627 5.00 32.67 9.56
CA LEU A 627 5.19 31.72 8.46
C LEU A 627 6.48 32.05 7.72
N LYS A 628 7.29 31.03 7.45
CA LYS A 628 8.38 31.14 6.50
C LYS A 628 8.02 30.41 5.21
N ALA A 629 8.46 30.95 4.08
CA ALA A 629 8.30 30.34 2.77
C ALA A 629 9.63 30.36 2.02
N LEU A 630 9.96 29.30 1.30
CA LEU A 630 11.14 29.23 0.45
C LEU A 630 10.78 28.56 -0.87
N ARG A 631 11.11 29.23 -1.97
CA ARG A 631 11.11 28.62 -3.30
C ARG A 631 12.54 28.37 -3.72
N GLU A 632 12.86 27.16 -4.13
CA GLU A 632 14.22 26.80 -4.52
C GLU A 632 14.22 25.68 -5.56
N ALA A 633 15.30 25.57 -6.32
CA ALA A 633 15.58 24.40 -7.15
C ALA A 633 16.53 23.48 -6.38
N ARG A 634 16.20 22.19 -6.34
CA ARG A 634 16.98 21.16 -5.65
C ARG A 634 17.39 20.10 -6.66
N THR A 635 18.66 19.74 -6.66
CA THR A 635 19.22 18.73 -7.54
C THR A 635 19.71 17.54 -6.73
N GLY A 636 19.37 16.34 -7.18
CA GLY A 636 19.83 15.08 -6.57
C GLY A 636 19.59 13.90 -7.49
N SER A 637 20.09 12.74 -7.12
CA SER A 637 19.99 11.50 -7.90
C SER A 637 19.36 10.39 -7.06
N TRP A 638 18.78 9.39 -7.74
CA TRP A 638 18.29 8.19 -7.04
C TRP A 638 19.44 7.44 -6.35
N HIS A 639 20.67 7.55 -6.86
CA HIS A 639 21.85 7.00 -6.21
C HIS A 639 22.12 7.60 -4.82
N ASP A 640 21.80 8.88 -4.62
CA ASP A 640 22.03 9.59 -3.35
C ASP A 640 21.21 8.99 -2.19
N ILE A 641 20.14 8.27 -2.51
CA ILE A 641 19.22 7.63 -1.55
C ILE A 641 19.08 6.11 -1.79
N ASN A 642 19.82 5.55 -2.74
CA ASN A 642 19.81 4.12 -3.03
C ASN A 642 21.08 3.69 -3.78
N SER A 643 21.94 2.93 -3.12
CA SER A 643 23.24 2.52 -3.67
C SER A 643 23.12 1.70 -4.96
N THR A 644 21.96 1.10 -5.25
CA THR A 644 21.68 0.28 -6.45
C THR A 644 21.05 1.06 -7.61
N SER A 645 20.80 2.36 -7.43
CA SER A 645 20.05 3.19 -8.39
C SER A 645 20.93 4.10 -9.26
N SER A 646 20.33 4.63 -10.33
CA SER A 646 21.01 5.48 -11.32
C SER A 646 21.57 6.76 -10.69
N PRO A 647 22.81 7.16 -11.03
CA PRO A 647 23.40 8.42 -10.59
C PRO A 647 22.95 9.62 -11.44
N GLN A 648 22.03 9.44 -12.39
CA GLN A 648 21.51 10.54 -13.21
C GLN A 648 20.89 11.63 -12.32
N PRO A 649 21.32 12.90 -12.43
CA PRO A 649 20.79 13.99 -11.63
C PRO A 649 19.42 14.44 -12.16
N PHE A 650 18.54 14.78 -11.22
CA PHE A 650 17.24 15.41 -11.46
C PHE A 650 17.19 16.73 -10.71
N THR A 651 16.65 17.77 -11.35
CA THR A 651 16.39 19.06 -10.70
C THR A 651 14.89 19.27 -10.58
N ARG A 652 14.40 19.58 -9.39
CA ARG A 652 13.00 19.90 -9.13
C ARG A 652 12.89 21.19 -8.33
N ARG A 653 11.89 22.00 -8.64
CA ARG A 653 11.56 23.19 -7.86
C ARG A 653 10.61 22.84 -6.74
N TYR A 654 10.80 23.46 -5.59
CA TYR A 654 9.96 23.27 -4.42
C TYR A 654 9.39 24.60 -3.94
N LEU A 655 8.19 24.53 -3.35
CA LEU A 655 7.73 25.54 -2.41
C LEU A 655 7.62 24.90 -1.02
N THR A 656 8.42 25.38 -0.08
CA THR A 656 8.44 24.94 1.32
C THR A 656 7.81 26.00 2.20
N LEU A 657 6.88 25.62 3.07
CA LEU A 657 6.22 26.46 4.06
C LEU A 657 6.45 25.87 5.45
N TRP A 658 6.90 26.67 6.42
CA TRP A 658 7.14 26.15 7.77
C TRP A 658 7.00 27.19 8.88
N HIS A 659 6.73 26.67 10.08
CA HIS A 659 6.87 27.39 11.34
C HIS A 659 8.25 27.10 11.94
N ASP A 660 8.94 28.15 12.37
CA ASP A 660 10.20 28.09 13.11
C ASP A 660 9.90 28.30 14.60
N HIS A 661 10.20 27.30 15.42
CA HIS A 661 9.97 27.33 16.87
C HIS A 661 11.19 27.86 17.65
N GLY A 662 12.25 28.25 16.95
CA GLY A 662 13.51 28.68 17.54
C GLY A 662 14.36 27.53 18.07
N THR A 663 15.54 27.88 18.57
CA THR A 663 16.47 26.96 19.25
C THR A 663 15.93 26.57 20.62
N ASP A 664 15.96 25.28 20.93
CA ASP A 664 15.54 24.73 22.23
C ASP A 664 14.17 25.26 22.70
N PRO A 665 13.11 25.11 21.89
CA PRO A 665 11.78 25.57 22.25
C PRO A 665 11.33 24.90 23.55
N THR A 666 10.49 25.61 24.30
CA THR A 666 9.80 25.07 25.48
C THR A 666 8.32 25.36 25.33
N ASP A 667 7.51 24.30 25.31
CA ASP A 667 6.04 24.36 25.17
C ASP A 667 5.55 25.21 23.98
N ALA A 668 6.27 25.16 22.86
CA ALA A 668 5.82 25.81 21.62
C ALA A 668 4.62 25.07 21.00
N GLY A 669 3.90 25.74 20.10
CA GLY A 669 2.71 25.19 19.46
C GLY A 669 2.43 25.80 18.08
N TYR A 670 1.54 25.14 17.33
CA TYR A 670 1.05 25.61 16.03
C TYR A 670 -0.41 25.22 15.81
N ALA A 671 -1.07 25.94 14.90
CA ALA A 671 -2.39 25.58 14.38
C ALA A 671 -2.51 26.02 12.92
N TYR A 672 -2.87 25.10 12.03
CA TYR A 672 -3.19 25.41 10.63
C TYR A 672 -4.22 24.45 10.07
N LEU A 673 -4.86 24.82 8.96
CA LEU A 673 -5.74 23.95 8.17
C LEU A 673 -5.07 23.68 6.84
N LEU A 674 -5.02 22.44 6.40
CA LEU A 674 -4.74 22.06 5.02
C LEU A 674 -6.08 21.98 4.26
N MET A 675 -6.18 22.66 3.11
CA MET A 675 -7.36 22.65 2.24
C MET A 675 -6.96 22.35 0.78
N PRO A 676 -6.83 21.06 0.41
CA PRO A 676 -6.47 20.66 -0.96
C PRO A 676 -7.54 21.10 -1.97
N GLY A 677 -7.11 21.62 -3.12
CA GLY A 677 -7.99 22.09 -4.20
C GLY A 677 -8.77 23.39 -3.90
N ALA A 678 -8.64 23.97 -2.70
CA ALA A 678 -9.31 25.21 -2.36
C ALA A 678 -8.74 26.40 -3.13
N THR A 679 -9.62 27.24 -3.70
CA THR A 679 -9.21 28.48 -4.36
C THR A 679 -8.76 29.54 -3.35
N ALA A 680 -7.96 30.51 -3.79
CA ALA A 680 -7.58 31.67 -2.97
C ALA A 680 -8.79 32.37 -2.33
N ARG A 681 -9.91 32.49 -3.05
CA ARG A 681 -11.17 33.05 -2.52
C ARG A 681 -11.74 32.19 -1.39
N THR A 682 -11.73 30.87 -1.55
CA THR A 682 -12.22 29.92 -0.53
C THR A 682 -11.37 29.99 0.73
N LEU A 683 -10.05 30.06 0.58
CA LEU A 683 -9.10 30.20 1.68
C LEU A 683 -9.29 31.53 2.41
N ALA A 684 -9.41 32.65 1.68
CA ALA A 684 -9.69 33.96 2.26
C ALA A 684 -11.00 33.96 3.05
N ALA A 685 -12.07 33.36 2.49
CA ALA A 685 -13.35 33.23 3.18
C ALA A 685 -13.25 32.37 4.44
N ARG A 686 -12.56 31.22 4.38
CA ARG A 686 -12.33 30.35 5.55
C ARG A 686 -11.49 31.04 6.61
N ALA A 687 -10.47 31.81 6.23
CA ALA A 687 -9.63 32.56 7.15
C ALA A 687 -10.39 33.72 7.83
N ALA A 688 -11.36 34.34 7.13
CA ALA A 688 -12.21 35.39 7.68
C ALA A 688 -13.32 34.85 8.60
N ASP A 689 -13.75 33.59 8.42
CA ASP A 689 -14.81 32.99 9.23
C ASP A 689 -14.31 32.51 10.60
N ARG A 690 -14.38 33.42 11.58
CA ARG A 690 -14.01 33.15 12.98
C ARG A 690 -15.01 32.24 13.73
N ARG A 691 -16.14 31.88 13.12
CA ARG A 691 -17.19 31.05 13.76
C ARG A 691 -17.17 29.62 13.27
N TRP A 692 -16.49 29.34 12.16
CA TRP A 692 -16.46 27.99 11.58
C TRP A 692 -15.68 26.99 12.45
N LEU A 693 -14.50 27.37 12.95
CA LEU A 693 -13.65 26.53 13.82
C LEU A 693 -13.46 27.20 15.18
N THR A 694 -13.74 26.44 16.23
CA THR A 694 -13.29 26.76 17.59
C THR A 694 -12.21 25.77 18.00
N VAL A 695 -11.00 26.25 18.28
CA VAL A 695 -9.97 25.44 18.94
C VAL A 695 -10.27 25.44 20.44
N LEU A 696 -10.84 24.35 20.94
CA LEU A 696 -11.28 24.21 22.33
C LEU A 696 -10.10 24.06 23.29
N ALA A 697 -9.03 23.42 22.82
CA ALA A 697 -7.76 23.30 23.53
C ALA A 697 -6.64 22.98 22.56
N ASN A 698 -5.43 23.48 22.84
CA ASN A 698 -4.21 23.09 22.16
C ASN A 698 -3.02 23.20 23.12
N ASP A 699 -2.90 22.20 24.00
CA ASP A 699 -1.86 22.13 25.03
C ASP A 699 -1.28 20.70 25.13
N ALA A 700 -0.22 20.52 25.94
CA ALA A 700 0.44 19.23 26.10
C ALA A 700 -0.44 18.13 26.74
N GLY A 701 -1.56 18.50 27.36
CA GLY A 701 -2.51 17.58 27.99
C GLY A 701 -3.69 17.21 27.08
N ARG A 702 -4.11 18.10 26.17
CA ARG A 702 -5.23 17.86 25.26
C ARG A 702 -5.23 18.79 24.03
N GLN A 703 -5.73 18.27 22.92
CA GLN A 703 -5.96 19.00 21.68
C GLN A 703 -7.39 18.74 21.20
N ALA A 704 -8.17 19.78 20.98
CA ALA A 704 -9.59 19.62 20.69
C ALA A 704 -10.16 20.75 19.83
N ILE A 705 -11.15 20.42 19.01
CA ILE A 705 -11.84 21.34 18.12
C ILE A 705 -13.37 21.17 18.18
N ALA A 706 -14.08 22.24 17.85
CA ALA A 706 -15.49 22.20 17.48
C ALA A 706 -15.68 22.86 16.11
N VAL A 707 -16.51 22.24 15.26
CA VAL A 707 -16.91 22.74 13.95
C VAL A 707 -18.43 22.65 13.84
N ASP A 708 -19.10 23.70 14.30
CA ASP A 708 -20.56 23.74 14.46
C ASP A 708 -21.33 23.46 13.16
N PRO A 709 -20.93 23.98 11.97
CA PRO A 709 -21.63 23.67 10.72
C PRO A 709 -21.60 22.17 10.36
N LEU A 710 -20.64 21.41 10.89
CA LEU A 710 -20.54 19.96 10.70
C LEU A 710 -21.13 19.17 11.88
N GLY A 711 -21.53 19.84 12.96
CA GLY A 711 -21.94 19.22 14.22
C GLY A 711 -20.81 18.41 14.86
N VAL A 712 -19.54 18.75 14.58
CA VAL A 712 -18.38 17.98 15.03
C VAL A 712 -17.79 18.59 16.29
N THR A 713 -17.54 17.76 17.30
CA THR A 713 -16.63 18.07 18.40
C THR A 713 -15.66 16.91 18.56
N ALA A 714 -14.36 17.19 18.51
CA ALA A 714 -13.33 16.16 18.52
C ALA A 714 -12.21 16.52 19.48
N ALA A 715 -11.67 15.54 20.20
CA ALA A 715 -10.63 15.74 21.19
C ALA A 715 -9.67 14.55 21.26
N ASN A 716 -8.38 14.86 21.30
CA ASN A 716 -7.31 13.95 21.69
C ASN A 716 -6.84 14.35 23.08
N PHE A 717 -7.09 13.48 24.05
CA PHE A 717 -6.64 13.61 25.43
C PHE A 717 -5.34 12.82 25.58
N TRP A 718 -4.23 13.51 25.85
CA TRP A 718 -2.93 12.91 26.13
C TRP A 718 -2.85 12.39 27.57
N ARG A 719 -3.67 12.97 28.45
CA ARG A 719 -3.89 12.57 29.84
C ARG A 719 -5.32 12.95 30.25
N ALA A 720 -5.73 12.57 31.44
CA ALA A 720 -7.03 12.95 32.01
C ALA A 720 -7.26 14.48 31.96
N GLY A 721 -8.48 14.89 31.65
CA GLY A 721 -8.86 16.31 31.60
C GLY A 721 -10.12 16.57 30.77
N GLY A 722 -10.53 17.84 30.67
CA GLY A 722 -11.67 18.28 29.86
C GLY A 722 -11.32 19.26 28.75
N ALA A 723 -11.98 19.20 27.59
CA ALA A 723 -11.82 20.16 26.50
C ALA A 723 -13.20 20.49 25.91
N GLY A 724 -13.64 21.74 26.10
CA GLY A 724 -15.01 22.15 25.80
C GLY A 724 -16.04 21.25 26.51
N PRO A 725 -17.01 20.64 25.78
CA PRO A 725 -18.03 19.80 26.39
C PRO A 725 -17.55 18.36 26.67
N LEU A 726 -16.30 17.99 26.35
CA LEU A 726 -15.78 16.63 26.53
C LEU A 726 -14.86 16.55 27.74
N ALA A 727 -14.88 15.44 28.45
CA ALA A 727 -13.87 15.08 29.44
C ALA A 727 -13.54 13.59 29.40
N SER A 728 -12.30 13.25 29.74
CA SER A 728 -11.80 11.88 29.83
C SER A 728 -11.04 11.69 31.15
N SER A 729 -11.22 10.52 31.78
CA SER A 729 -10.45 10.12 32.98
C SER A 729 -9.02 9.66 32.67
N GLY A 730 -8.65 9.55 31.39
CA GLY A 730 -7.34 9.09 30.95
C GLY A 730 -7.06 9.42 29.49
N PRO A 731 -5.98 8.88 28.90
CA PRO A 731 -5.65 9.13 27.50
C PRO A 731 -6.71 8.54 26.56
N ALA A 732 -7.26 9.34 25.64
CA ALA A 732 -8.36 8.92 24.78
C ALA A 732 -8.44 9.77 23.51
N SER A 733 -8.95 9.19 22.42
CA SER A 733 -9.41 9.95 21.25
C SER A 733 -10.93 9.87 21.17
N VAL A 734 -11.59 11.02 21.04
CA VAL A 734 -13.04 11.16 21.07
C VAL A 734 -13.50 12.00 19.88
N LEU A 735 -14.49 11.50 19.15
CA LEU A 735 -15.18 12.22 18.08
C LEU A 735 -16.69 12.14 18.32
N VAL A 736 -17.33 13.30 18.42
CA VAL A 736 -18.79 13.45 18.49
C VAL A 736 -19.28 14.11 17.22
N ARG A 737 -20.32 13.55 16.61
CA ARG A 737 -21.00 14.11 15.46
C ARG A 737 -22.51 14.18 15.70
N GLU A 738 -23.01 15.39 15.94
CA GLU A 738 -24.45 15.68 15.95
C GLU A 738 -24.99 15.62 14.50
N ARG A 739 -26.14 14.97 14.32
CA ARG A 739 -26.86 14.90 13.05
C ARG A 739 -28.25 15.51 13.22
N PRO A 740 -28.67 16.43 12.34
CA PRO A 740 -30.04 16.93 12.34
C PRO A 740 -31.02 15.78 12.06
N SER A 741 -32.26 15.93 12.53
CA SER A 741 -33.32 14.94 12.36
C SER A 741 -33.56 14.65 10.87
N GLY A 742 -33.34 13.41 10.42
CA GLY A 742 -33.63 13.07 9.02
C GLY A 742 -33.17 11.74 8.43
N TRP A 743 -32.37 10.89 9.10
CA TRP A 743 -32.05 9.58 8.51
C TRP A 743 -31.58 8.46 9.47
N PRO A 744 -32.24 7.27 9.48
CA PRO A 744 -33.57 6.99 8.93
C PRO A 744 -34.67 7.53 9.85
N ALA A 745 -35.84 7.81 9.25
CA ALA A 745 -36.96 8.55 9.81
C ALA A 745 -37.39 8.12 11.23
N GLY A 746 -37.26 9.03 12.20
CA GLY A 746 -37.73 8.86 13.57
C GLY A 746 -37.35 10.02 14.49
N ARG A 747 -38.34 10.85 14.85
CA ARG A 747 -38.34 12.04 15.74
C ARG A 747 -37.10 12.26 16.65
N GLY A 748 -36.36 13.34 16.38
CA GLY A 748 -35.34 13.93 17.26
C GLY A 748 -33.96 14.16 16.61
N ARG A 749 -33.16 15.10 17.12
CA ARG A 749 -31.73 15.22 16.77
C ARG A 749 -30.97 14.05 17.41
N THR A 750 -29.99 13.49 16.71
CA THR A 750 -29.16 12.38 17.22
C THR A 750 -27.69 12.77 17.23
N ALA A 751 -26.87 12.12 18.05
CA ALA A 751 -25.42 12.22 17.95
C ALA A 751 -24.77 10.83 17.96
N ARG A 752 -23.67 10.70 17.23
CA ARG A 752 -22.79 9.54 17.31
C ARG A 752 -21.48 9.94 17.97
N LEU A 753 -21.12 9.22 19.03
CA LEU A 753 -19.82 9.28 19.67
C LEU A 753 -18.97 8.12 19.17
N CYS A 754 -17.71 8.38 18.89
CA CYS A 754 -16.68 7.41 18.56
C CYS A 754 -15.52 7.61 19.54
N LEU A 755 -15.11 6.54 20.22
CA LEU A 755 -14.18 6.53 21.33
C LEU A 755 -13.09 5.50 21.06
N ALA A 756 -11.83 5.87 21.27
CA ALA A 756 -10.70 4.93 21.20
C ALA A 756 -9.67 5.27 22.29
N ALA A 757 -8.83 4.29 22.62
CA ALA A 757 -7.68 4.44 23.52
C ALA A 757 -6.37 4.18 22.75
N PRO A 758 -5.72 5.23 22.19
CA PRO A 758 -4.51 5.07 21.38
C PRO A 758 -3.28 4.59 22.14
N ASP A 759 -3.24 4.75 23.46
CA ASP A 759 -2.18 4.25 24.34
C ASP A 759 -2.19 2.72 24.50
N ARG A 760 -3.32 2.07 24.18
CA ARG A 760 -3.50 0.61 24.14
C ARG A 760 -3.15 -0.11 25.45
N SER A 761 -3.28 0.58 26.59
CA SER A 761 -3.11 -0.01 27.92
C SER A 761 -4.15 -1.10 28.21
N GLY A 762 -5.34 -0.97 27.65
CA GLY A 762 -6.51 -1.78 28.02
C GLY A 762 -7.24 -1.23 29.26
N ASP A 763 -6.73 -0.16 29.86
CA ASP A 763 -7.33 0.47 31.02
C ASP A 763 -8.71 1.03 30.70
N THR A 764 -9.59 0.95 31.69
CA THR A 764 -10.95 1.46 31.56
C THR A 764 -10.96 2.99 31.65
N LEU A 765 -11.75 3.64 30.79
CA LEU A 765 -11.83 5.10 30.70
C LEU A 765 -13.27 5.57 30.93
N GLU A 766 -13.46 6.61 31.75
CA GLU A 766 -14.74 7.32 31.82
C GLU A 766 -14.70 8.54 30.90
N ILE A 767 -15.65 8.60 29.96
CA ILE A 767 -15.85 9.71 29.04
C ILE A 767 -17.13 10.45 29.42
N THR A 768 -17.03 11.76 29.61
CA THR A 768 -18.18 12.63 29.84
C THR A 768 -18.38 13.56 28.66
N TRP A 769 -19.62 13.65 28.18
CA TRP A 769 -20.05 14.67 27.24
C TRP A 769 -21.14 15.53 27.89
N SER A 770 -20.79 16.77 28.20
CA SER A 770 -21.62 17.80 28.86
C SER A 770 -22.67 18.37 27.90
N ARG A 771 -23.51 17.49 27.35
CA ARG A 771 -24.63 17.78 26.47
C ARG A 771 -25.88 17.06 26.97
N PRO A 772 -27.05 17.71 26.97
CA PRO A 772 -28.30 17.04 27.30
C PRO A 772 -28.63 15.88 26.35
N VAL A 773 -28.68 14.67 26.90
CA VAL A 773 -29.02 13.43 26.18
C VAL A 773 -30.31 12.86 26.74
N ARG A 774 -31.27 12.60 25.87
CA ARG A 774 -32.58 12.04 26.23
C ARG A 774 -32.49 10.54 26.49
N ALA A 775 -31.81 9.81 25.61
CA ALA A 775 -31.68 8.35 25.68
C ALA A 775 -30.49 7.87 24.83
N VAL A 776 -29.89 6.75 25.22
CA VAL A 776 -28.97 6.00 24.35
C VAL A 776 -29.79 5.10 23.42
N LEU A 777 -29.44 5.07 22.14
CA LEU A 777 -30.14 4.30 21.10
C LEU A 777 -29.43 2.99 20.77
N ALA A 778 -28.10 3.03 20.73
CA ALA A 778 -27.23 1.87 20.49
C ALA A 778 -25.83 2.19 21.00
N HIS A 779 -25.08 1.18 21.44
CA HIS A 779 -23.66 1.29 21.73
C HIS A 779 -22.96 -0.06 21.55
N ASP A 780 -21.65 -0.03 21.36
CA ASP A 780 -20.83 -1.24 21.28
C ASP A 780 -20.71 -1.94 22.65
N PRO A 781 -20.46 -3.27 22.71
CA PRO A 781 -20.38 -4.02 23.97
C PRO A 781 -19.30 -3.54 24.94
N ALA A 782 -18.25 -2.90 24.42
CA ALA A 782 -17.17 -2.30 25.21
C ALA A 782 -17.59 -1.04 26.00
N ILE A 783 -18.78 -0.50 25.74
CA ILE A 783 -19.29 0.72 26.35
C ILE A 783 -20.39 0.39 27.37
N GLU A 784 -20.21 0.84 28.60
CA GLU A 784 -21.22 0.87 29.65
C GLU A 784 -21.77 2.30 29.78
N VAL A 785 -23.10 2.46 29.82
CA VAL A 785 -23.76 3.76 29.97
C VAL A 785 -23.97 4.05 31.46
N LEU A 786 -23.21 4.99 32.01
CA LEU A 786 -23.28 5.34 33.44
C LEU A 786 -24.40 6.35 33.74
N ALA A 787 -24.63 7.32 32.84
CA ALA A 787 -25.67 8.34 33.03
C ALA A 787 -26.12 8.96 31.71
N THR A 788 -27.39 9.37 31.66
CA THR A 788 -27.96 10.29 30.66
C THR A 788 -28.69 11.43 31.37
N GLY A 789 -29.29 12.38 30.64
CA GLY A 789 -30.01 13.51 31.21
C GLY A 789 -29.34 14.84 30.87
N ARG A 790 -28.67 15.46 31.85
CA ARG A 790 -27.96 16.75 31.67
C ARG A 790 -26.62 16.59 30.94
N ALA A 791 -25.98 15.42 31.10
CA ALA A 791 -24.75 15.02 30.44
C ALA A 791 -24.82 13.51 30.14
N LEU A 792 -24.02 13.05 29.18
CA LEU A 792 -23.79 11.64 28.92
C LEU A 792 -22.49 11.23 29.61
N ARG A 793 -22.53 10.16 30.41
CA ARG A 793 -21.33 9.54 31.00
C ARG A 793 -21.24 8.09 30.53
N LEU A 794 -20.10 7.74 29.96
CA LEU A 794 -19.81 6.41 29.43
C LEU A 794 -18.56 5.87 30.11
N ARG A 795 -18.54 4.56 30.36
CA ARG A 795 -17.33 3.82 30.71
C ARG A 795 -16.94 2.94 29.53
N LEU A 796 -15.70 3.06 29.09
CA LEU A 796 -15.15 2.34 27.95
C LEU A 796 -14.13 1.31 28.45
N THR A 797 -14.28 0.06 28.01
CA THR A 797 -13.26 -0.99 28.11
C THR A 797 -12.62 -1.18 26.73
N PRO A 798 -11.56 -0.43 26.38
CA PRO A 798 -11.16 -0.22 24.99
C PRO A 798 -10.43 -1.39 24.33
N GLY A 799 -9.89 -2.32 25.14
CA GLY A 799 -8.92 -3.32 24.67
C GLY A 799 -7.57 -2.70 24.28
N THR A 800 -6.75 -3.43 23.54
CA THR A 800 -5.34 -3.07 23.24
C THR A 800 -5.07 -2.81 21.75
N SER A 801 -6.11 -2.74 20.92
CA SER A 801 -5.98 -2.58 19.46
C SER A 801 -6.18 -1.15 18.96
N CYS A 802 -6.55 -0.21 19.83
CA CYS A 802 -7.04 1.13 19.44
C CYS A 802 -8.27 1.03 18.51
N ALA A 803 -9.14 0.04 18.74
CA ALA A 803 -10.42 -0.04 18.06
C ALA A 803 -11.29 1.18 18.40
N THR A 804 -12.03 1.67 17.40
CA THR A 804 -13.07 2.68 17.63
C THR A 804 -14.34 1.99 18.12
N HIS A 805 -14.82 2.42 19.28
CA HIS A 805 -16.08 2.00 19.89
C HIS A 805 -17.10 3.12 19.79
N THR A 806 -18.34 2.81 19.48
CA THR A 806 -19.35 3.80 19.13
C THR A 806 -20.59 3.75 20.00
N CYS A 807 -21.15 4.93 20.30
CA CYS A 807 -22.39 5.12 21.03
C CYS A 807 -23.26 6.13 20.29
N THR A 808 -24.49 5.75 19.95
CA THR A 808 -25.48 6.62 19.29
C THR A 808 -26.56 7.00 20.29
N VAL A 809 -26.87 8.29 20.35
CA VAL A 809 -27.81 8.84 21.34
C VAL A 809 -28.83 9.77 20.71
N ARG A 810 -29.98 9.90 21.37
CA ARG A 810 -31.01 10.90 21.05
C ARG A 810 -30.81 12.12 21.93
N LEU A 811 -30.73 13.30 21.32
CA LEU A 811 -30.57 14.58 22.01
C LEU A 811 -31.92 15.09 22.53
N ARG A 812 -31.87 15.96 23.54
CA ARG A 812 -33.05 16.66 24.06
C ARG A 812 -33.44 17.85 23.19
#